data_AF-A0A8H5F6Y8-F1
#
_entry.id   AF-A0A8H5F6Y8-F1
#
_cell.length_a   1.000
_cell.length_b   1.000
_cell.length_c   1.000
_cell.angle_alpha   90.00
_cell.angle_beta   90.00
_cell.angle_gamma   90.00
#
_symmetry.space_group_name_H-M   'P 1'
#
loop_
_entity.id
_entity.type
_entity.pdbx_description
1 polymer ?
#
loop_
_entity_poly.entity_id
_entity_poly.type
_entity_poly.pdbx_seq_one_letter_code
_entity_poly.pdbx_strand_id
1 'polypeptide(L)'
;MLHGRSRQYAKNLVSSTRVRLVYNRITHTRFTTLYFFFVLFSCLVLCSLQGVLLADNTTAVNILSNAVSTRSELPPHITFREDGGLKVCDNIPSDHDSECSTILDKDGNTFDRLDTIKAFAIGNPLERRSVTALISHRDDGDDDDDKYKSAKNGTQTTSASSTSSVPSSIELPYSLTCVYSLQWLEDNLRDSQREDVATLFFQVYLFTIGLVAILNESLPHLGAAFFGHILGGAWSASRVQSTRTLDTFYRNAIVPGACEGTDLLGSWWQLRLFHTIPVVAASGVSIIALGFLSWKLLRVYHRRTLSRVGASPAVHRMYGLVLLFSVGLQLASFFTLVSAAIWIAKIAQGTFKAFAKHSKLYLAAFIVISAVQLPWLIIGWQCVRRECKIRTFLFIGISALFVAVSSVMFASNLYRCIFMTWQFFSTVTVTAFIFLVFTAALGVICFLNYGKGLKQYLEVTEALEGEDFTPVYFPRKDAKVPPSQLAAQYENEKLETYNEKYQPDDIERALPSYQPQQQNLAQSKHKKQMPSLALSYASITRHKRGSSVYSDNLDSPIILSSSPPLISELAPPTPSMARRIKTRVSSWIASDVSSTKSDGNGAAIMEVARTANASSGRAGGGLPSGPGSVKVRTLVRPPPIAVPQTRISSYSMKQSSSPPSAFSTPGGLPSGASSGGINAPRSAPTRQSTVPSLNSRESVRRTLKKPPMSGVDLPAVPTRF
;
A
#
# COMPACT_ATOMS: atom_id res chain seq x y z
N MET A 1 -28.82 -36.34 -14.99
CA MET A 1 -27.80 -35.56 -15.73
C MET A 1 -28.22 -34.14 -16.17
N LEU A 2 -29.42 -33.63 -15.88
CA LEU A 2 -29.86 -32.28 -16.31
C LEU A 2 -29.59 -31.12 -15.32
N HIS A 3 -29.01 -31.40 -14.14
CA HIS A 3 -28.76 -30.38 -13.09
C HIS A 3 -27.51 -29.49 -13.32
N GLY A 4 -26.72 -29.73 -14.37
CA GLY A 4 -25.48 -29.00 -14.64
C GLY A 4 -25.65 -27.71 -15.46
N ARG A 5 -26.62 -27.66 -16.40
CA ARG A 5 -26.76 -26.54 -17.35
C ARG A 5 -27.46 -25.31 -16.75
N SER A 6 -28.45 -25.47 -15.88
CA SER A 6 -29.20 -24.34 -15.30
C SER A 6 -28.33 -23.43 -14.41
N ARG A 7 -27.36 -24.02 -13.71
CA ARG A 7 -26.41 -23.28 -12.85
C ARG A 7 -25.45 -22.39 -13.66
N GLN A 8 -25.19 -22.73 -14.93
CA GLN A 8 -24.35 -21.96 -15.83
C GLN A 8 -25.12 -20.76 -16.42
N TYR A 9 -26.39 -20.93 -16.77
CA TYR A 9 -27.25 -19.82 -17.21
C TYR A 9 -27.56 -18.83 -16.08
N ALA A 10 -27.77 -19.31 -14.85
CA ALA A 10 -27.94 -18.43 -13.69
C ALA A 10 -26.68 -17.60 -13.39
N LYS A 11 -25.47 -18.19 -13.55
CA LYS A 11 -24.21 -17.44 -13.42
C LYS A 11 -24.06 -16.37 -14.52
N ASN A 12 -24.46 -16.67 -15.75
CA ASN A 12 -24.41 -15.71 -16.86
C ASN A 12 -25.45 -14.59 -16.73
N LEU A 13 -26.62 -14.86 -16.14
CA LEU A 13 -27.64 -13.84 -15.87
C LEU A 13 -27.24 -12.93 -14.70
N VAL A 14 -26.65 -13.49 -13.63
CA VAL A 14 -26.19 -12.71 -12.47
C VAL A 14 -24.98 -11.83 -12.81
N SER A 15 -24.13 -12.24 -13.77
CA SER A 15 -23.05 -11.36 -14.23
C SER A 15 -23.59 -10.21 -15.10
N SER A 16 -24.56 -10.49 -15.97
CA SER A 16 -25.15 -9.48 -16.87
C SER A 16 -25.88 -8.36 -16.10
N THR A 17 -26.65 -8.70 -15.05
CA THR A 17 -27.34 -7.69 -14.23
C THR A 17 -26.38 -6.80 -13.46
N ARG A 18 -25.30 -7.36 -12.89
CA ARG A 18 -24.28 -6.57 -12.18
C ARG A 18 -23.47 -5.68 -13.12
N VAL A 19 -23.10 -6.18 -14.29
CA VAL A 19 -22.40 -5.37 -15.30
C VAL A 19 -23.28 -4.21 -15.77
N ARG A 20 -24.59 -4.44 -15.96
CA ARG A 20 -25.52 -3.36 -16.31
C ARG A 20 -25.62 -2.31 -15.22
N LEU A 21 -25.66 -2.70 -13.94
CA LEU A 21 -25.65 -1.76 -12.82
C LEU A 21 -24.35 -0.94 -12.77
N VAL A 22 -23.20 -1.60 -12.95
CA VAL A 22 -21.89 -0.93 -13.03
C VAL A 22 -21.86 0.06 -14.19
N TYR A 23 -22.32 -0.35 -15.37
CA TYR A 23 -22.40 0.50 -16.56
C TYR A 23 -23.31 1.72 -16.33
N ASN A 24 -24.51 1.52 -15.79
CA ASN A 24 -25.45 2.60 -15.49
C ASN A 24 -24.85 3.60 -14.49
N ARG A 25 -24.11 3.13 -13.47
CA ARG A 25 -23.44 4.00 -12.49
C ARG A 25 -22.29 4.78 -13.12
N ILE A 26 -21.45 4.13 -13.94
CA ILE A 26 -20.32 4.78 -14.62
C ILE A 26 -20.81 5.84 -15.63
N THR A 27 -21.91 5.55 -16.33
CA THR A 27 -22.49 6.45 -17.35
C THR A 27 -23.49 7.47 -16.79
N HIS A 28 -23.73 7.48 -15.48
CA HIS A 28 -24.71 8.36 -14.86
C HIS A 28 -24.43 9.84 -15.14
N THR A 29 -23.17 10.27 -15.06
CA THR A 29 -22.80 11.66 -15.37
C THR A 29 -21.56 11.69 -16.24
N ARG A 30 -21.47 12.69 -17.12
CA ARG A 30 -20.28 12.92 -17.97
C ARG A 30 -18.99 12.99 -17.14
N PHE A 31 -19.04 13.60 -15.95
CA PHE A 31 -17.88 13.68 -15.06
C PHE A 31 -17.49 12.33 -14.46
N THR A 32 -18.47 11.49 -14.09
CA THR A 32 -18.21 10.14 -13.57
C THR A 32 -17.56 9.26 -14.63
N THR A 33 -18.06 9.33 -15.86
CA THR A 33 -17.50 8.60 -17.00
C THR A 33 -16.07 9.05 -17.30
N LEU A 34 -15.82 10.36 -17.37
CA LEU A 34 -14.48 10.92 -17.57
C LEU A 34 -13.51 10.51 -16.45
N TYR A 35 -13.96 10.58 -15.20
CA TYR A 35 -13.16 10.15 -14.04
C TYR A 35 -12.80 8.66 -14.14
N PHE A 36 -13.76 7.79 -14.44
CA PHE A 36 -13.51 6.36 -14.58
C PHE A 36 -12.44 6.05 -15.64
N PHE A 37 -12.59 6.59 -16.85
CA PHE A 37 -11.64 6.37 -17.94
C PHE A 37 -10.27 6.96 -17.62
N PHE A 38 -10.22 8.11 -16.95
CA PHE A 38 -8.97 8.73 -16.57
C PHE A 38 -8.23 7.91 -15.50
N VAL A 39 -8.91 7.45 -14.43
CA VAL A 39 -8.29 6.58 -13.42
C VAL A 39 -7.82 5.27 -14.06
N LEU A 40 -8.61 4.67 -14.95
CA LEU A 40 -8.22 3.47 -15.67
C LEU A 40 -6.96 3.71 -16.53
N PHE A 41 -6.95 4.78 -17.32
CA PHE A 41 -5.82 5.14 -18.17
C PHE A 41 -4.56 5.42 -17.35
N SER A 42 -4.67 6.23 -16.28
CA SER A 42 -3.56 6.50 -15.35
C SER A 42 -3.04 5.21 -14.73
N CYS A 43 -3.92 4.28 -14.31
CA CYS A 43 -3.50 3.00 -13.75
C CYS A 43 -2.70 2.18 -14.78
N LEU A 44 -3.19 2.06 -16.02
CA LEU A 44 -2.49 1.31 -17.07
C LEU A 44 -1.12 1.92 -17.37
N VAL A 45 -1.05 3.23 -17.59
CA VAL A 45 0.21 3.94 -17.88
C VAL A 45 1.21 3.79 -16.73
N LEU A 46 0.78 4.05 -15.50
CA LEU A 46 1.66 3.97 -14.33
C LEU A 46 2.10 2.52 -14.05
N CYS A 47 1.22 1.53 -14.20
CA CYS A 47 1.60 0.12 -14.07
C CYS A 47 2.62 -0.31 -15.14
N SER A 48 2.44 0.11 -16.39
CA SER A 48 3.39 -0.19 -17.47
C SER A 48 4.76 0.43 -17.20
N LEU A 49 4.80 1.71 -16.81
CA LEU A 49 6.07 2.38 -16.49
C LEU A 49 6.75 1.77 -15.26
N GLN A 50 6.01 1.42 -14.21
CA GLN A 50 6.56 0.71 -13.05
C GLN A 50 7.06 -0.70 -13.41
N GLY A 51 6.40 -1.39 -14.34
CA GLY A 51 6.87 -2.67 -14.87
C GLY A 51 8.21 -2.56 -15.59
N VAL A 52 8.43 -1.49 -16.36
CA VAL A 52 9.74 -1.20 -16.99
C VAL A 52 10.82 -0.96 -15.94
N LEU A 53 10.54 -0.14 -14.93
CA LEU A 53 11.50 0.09 -13.82
C LEU A 53 11.86 -1.20 -13.07
N LEU A 54 10.87 -2.07 -12.85
CA LEU A 54 11.07 -3.38 -12.24
C LEU A 54 12.02 -4.25 -13.09
N ALA A 55 11.85 -4.25 -14.42
CA ALA A 55 12.72 -4.96 -15.34
C ALA A 55 14.16 -4.40 -15.32
N ASP A 56 14.32 -3.07 -15.35
CA ASP A 56 15.64 -2.41 -15.27
C ASP A 56 16.38 -2.79 -13.98
N ASN A 57 15.69 -2.81 -12.85
CA ASN A 57 16.26 -3.19 -11.56
C ASN A 57 16.66 -4.66 -11.51
N THR A 58 15.85 -5.52 -12.12
CA THR A 58 16.14 -6.95 -12.21
C THR A 58 17.42 -7.19 -13.01
N THR A 59 17.61 -6.47 -14.12
CA THR A 59 18.85 -6.55 -14.92
C THR A 59 20.07 -6.12 -14.13
N ALA A 60 20.02 -4.99 -13.41
CA ALA A 60 21.16 -4.53 -12.61
C ALA A 60 21.46 -5.46 -11.43
N VAL A 61 20.44 -6.00 -10.74
CA VAL A 61 20.65 -7.00 -9.69
C VAL A 61 21.30 -8.26 -10.26
N ASN A 62 20.93 -8.71 -11.45
CA ASN A 62 21.56 -9.88 -12.09
C ASN A 62 23.04 -9.63 -12.42
N ILE A 63 23.38 -8.43 -12.93
CA ILE A 63 24.77 -8.04 -13.21
C ILE A 63 25.60 -8.05 -11.91
N LEU A 64 25.11 -7.42 -10.85
CA LEU A 64 25.80 -7.36 -9.57
C LEU A 64 25.88 -8.74 -8.90
N SER A 65 24.81 -9.53 -8.94
CA SER A 65 24.78 -10.85 -8.35
C SER A 65 25.79 -11.79 -9.01
N ASN A 66 26.01 -11.70 -10.32
CA ASN A 66 27.07 -12.44 -11.01
C ASN A 66 28.48 -12.01 -10.54
N ALA A 67 28.71 -10.72 -10.33
CA ALA A 67 29.98 -10.22 -9.81
C ALA A 67 30.23 -10.63 -8.35
N VAL A 68 29.21 -10.54 -7.50
CA VAL A 68 29.30 -10.88 -6.07
C VAL A 68 29.41 -12.39 -5.86
N SER A 69 28.66 -13.20 -6.62
CA SER A 69 28.67 -14.67 -6.49
C SER A 69 29.98 -15.33 -6.94
N THR A 70 30.84 -14.61 -7.67
CA THR A 70 32.20 -15.08 -8.00
C THR A 70 33.03 -15.37 -6.74
N ARG A 71 32.64 -14.81 -5.58
CA ARG A 71 33.25 -15.06 -4.28
C ARG A 71 32.27 -15.75 -3.33
N SER A 72 32.03 -17.05 -3.56
CA SER A 72 31.05 -17.87 -2.81
C SER A 72 31.34 -18.06 -1.32
N GLU A 73 32.49 -17.61 -0.82
CA GLU A 73 32.98 -17.89 0.54
C GLU A 73 32.95 -16.68 1.48
N LEU A 74 32.25 -15.60 1.13
CA LEU A 74 32.15 -14.46 2.04
C LEU A 74 31.38 -14.86 3.31
N PRO A 75 31.95 -14.64 4.51
CA PRO A 75 31.20 -14.85 5.73
C PRO A 75 29.95 -13.97 5.73
N PRO A 76 28.84 -14.40 6.35
CA PRO A 76 27.67 -13.55 6.48
C PRO A 76 28.06 -12.23 7.14
N HIS A 77 27.73 -11.12 6.51
CA HIS A 77 28.00 -9.78 7.02
C HIS A 77 26.85 -8.83 6.65
N ILE A 78 26.76 -7.70 7.33
CA ILE A 78 25.84 -6.60 7.00
C ILE A 78 26.68 -5.42 6.54
N THR A 79 26.41 -4.97 5.33
CA THR A 79 26.95 -3.71 4.82
C THR A 79 25.92 -2.61 5.00
N PHE A 80 26.33 -1.47 5.54
CA PHE A 80 25.46 -0.30 5.59
C PHE A 80 26.26 0.99 5.48
N ARG A 81 25.54 2.06 5.16
CA ARG A 81 26.11 3.38 4.96
C ARG A 81 25.91 4.21 6.22
N GLU A 82 26.99 4.73 6.78
CA GLU A 82 27.00 5.59 7.97
C GLU A 82 28.01 6.72 7.78
N ASP A 83 27.63 7.94 8.16
CA ASP A 83 28.48 9.15 8.05
C ASP A 83 29.04 9.45 6.64
N GLY A 84 28.43 8.87 5.61
CA GLY A 84 28.87 9.01 4.22
C GLY A 84 29.86 7.93 3.77
N GLY A 85 30.39 7.12 4.67
CA GLY A 85 31.21 5.94 4.37
C GLY A 85 30.40 4.63 4.34
N LEU A 86 31.06 3.55 3.90
CA LEU A 86 30.52 2.19 3.91
C LEU A 86 31.21 1.38 5.00
N LYS A 87 30.41 0.84 5.91
CA LYS A 87 30.86 -0.04 7.00
C LYS A 87 30.34 -1.45 6.79
N VAL A 88 31.13 -2.42 7.24
CA VAL A 88 30.78 -3.84 7.23
C VAL A 88 30.89 -4.39 8.62
N CYS A 89 29.83 -5.06 9.06
CA CYS A 89 29.73 -5.61 10.39
C CYS A 89 29.38 -7.08 10.37
N ASP A 90 29.88 -7.81 11.35
CA ASP A 90 29.66 -9.24 11.49
C ASP A 90 28.37 -9.57 12.25
N ASN A 91 27.66 -8.55 12.72
CA ASN A 91 26.36 -8.67 13.37
C ASN A 91 25.56 -7.38 13.19
N ILE A 92 24.34 -7.35 13.74
CA ILE A 92 23.42 -6.21 13.66
C ILE A 92 24.07 -4.98 14.32
N PRO A 93 24.19 -3.85 13.62
CA PRO A 93 24.68 -2.61 14.22
C PRO A 93 23.73 -2.20 15.34
N SER A 94 24.26 -2.02 16.56
CA SER A 94 23.60 -1.83 17.87
C SER A 94 23.72 -3.03 18.82
N ASP A 95 24.16 -4.20 18.36
CA ASP A 95 24.50 -5.29 19.29
C ASP A 95 25.87 -4.97 19.93
N HIS A 96 26.02 -5.16 21.24
CA HIS A 96 27.27 -4.83 21.95
C HIS A 96 28.48 -5.61 21.43
N ASP A 97 28.23 -6.78 20.85
CA ASP A 97 29.24 -7.67 20.27
C ASP A 97 29.45 -7.43 18.76
N SER A 98 28.83 -6.40 18.17
CA SER A 98 29.00 -6.10 16.74
C SER A 98 30.29 -5.33 16.50
N GLU A 99 31.27 -6.00 15.91
CA GLU A 99 32.45 -5.34 15.35
C GLU A 99 32.12 -4.83 13.94
N CYS A 100 32.42 -3.56 13.70
CA CYS A 100 32.13 -2.87 12.45
C CYS A 100 33.41 -2.25 11.92
N SER A 101 33.79 -2.60 10.70
CA SER A 101 34.97 -2.05 10.02
C SER A 101 34.54 -1.12 8.89
N THR A 102 35.20 0.03 8.78
CA THR A 102 35.00 0.94 7.65
C THR A 102 35.78 0.42 6.45
N ILE A 103 35.06 0.08 5.38
CA ILE A 103 35.67 -0.38 4.12
C ILE A 103 35.96 0.81 3.20
N LEU A 104 35.08 1.81 3.24
CA LEU A 104 35.17 3.01 2.42
C LEU A 104 34.85 4.22 3.27
N ASP A 105 35.78 5.17 3.38
CA ASP A 105 35.53 6.42 4.08
C ASP A 105 34.74 7.41 3.20
N LYS A 106 34.25 8.50 3.79
CA LYS A 106 33.52 9.58 3.12
C LYS A 106 34.26 10.18 1.93
N ASP A 107 35.60 10.18 1.99
CA ASP A 107 36.48 10.70 0.93
C ASP A 107 36.72 9.68 -0.20
N GLY A 108 36.15 8.48 -0.12
CA GLY A 108 36.35 7.41 -1.12
C GLY A 108 37.68 6.68 -0.99
N ASN A 109 38.48 7.03 0.02
CA ASN A 109 39.72 6.33 0.32
C ASN A 109 39.43 4.95 0.91
N THR A 110 40.06 3.93 0.33
CA THR A 110 40.03 2.56 0.87
C THR A 110 40.98 2.46 2.05
N PHE A 111 40.52 1.93 3.17
CA PHE A 111 41.40 1.73 4.33
C PHE A 111 42.27 0.50 4.07
N ASP A 112 43.59 0.71 3.93
CA ASP A 112 44.58 -0.30 3.51
C ASP A 112 44.83 -1.43 4.54
N ARG A 113 44.01 -1.51 5.59
CA ARG A 113 44.10 -2.53 6.65
C ARG A 113 43.49 -3.86 6.20
N LEU A 114 43.82 -4.29 4.99
CA LEU A 114 43.40 -5.54 4.38
C LEU A 114 43.84 -6.76 5.22
N ASP A 115 44.93 -6.63 5.98
CA ASP A 115 45.43 -7.67 6.88
C ASP A 115 44.48 -7.96 8.04
N THR A 116 43.75 -6.97 8.55
CA THR A 116 42.73 -7.19 9.59
C THR A 116 41.51 -7.91 9.01
N ILE A 117 41.12 -7.61 7.76
CA ILE A 117 39.99 -8.27 7.09
C ILE A 117 40.35 -9.72 6.71
N LYS A 118 41.59 -9.99 6.26
CA LYS A 118 42.06 -11.35 6.02
C LYS A 118 42.10 -12.18 7.31
N ALA A 119 42.54 -11.60 8.43
CA ALA A 119 42.41 -12.23 9.73
C ALA A 119 40.94 -12.50 10.10
N PHE A 120 40.03 -11.66 9.62
CA PHE A 120 38.60 -11.86 9.82
C PHE A 120 38.02 -13.04 9.02
N ALA A 121 38.45 -13.20 7.77
CA ALA A 121 37.96 -14.23 6.85
C ALA A 121 38.55 -15.63 7.10
N ILE A 122 39.78 -15.72 7.63
CA ILE A 122 40.52 -16.99 7.76
C ILE A 122 40.37 -17.62 9.16
N GLY A 123 39.98 -16.85 10.18
CA GLY A 123 39.84 -17.36 11.54
C GLY A 123 38.54 -18.17 11.74
N ASN A 124 38.66 -19.44 12.11
CA ASN A 124 37.51 -20.24 12.59
C ASN A 124 36.80 -19.49 13.73
N PRO A 125 35.47 -19.27 13.67
CA PRO A 125 34.75 -18.50 14.69
C PRO A 125 34.84 -19.12 16.10
N LEU A 126 35.17 -20.41 16.21
CA LEU A 126 35.41 -21.10 17.47
C LEU A 126 36.79 -20.80 18.10
N GLU A 127 37.81 -20.50 17.29
CA GLU A 127 39.18 -20.23 17.76
C GLU A 127 39.35 -18.78 18.24
N ARG A 128 38.46 -17.88 17.80
CA ARG A 128 38.48 -16.47 18.17
C ARG A 128 38.08 -16.21 19.63
N ARG A 129 37.29 -17.08 20.25
CA ARG A 129 36.94 -16.98 21.69
C ARG A 129 38.10 -17.32 22.63
N SER A 130 39.06 -18.12 22.18
CA SER A 130 40.23 -18.51 22.98
C SER A 130 41.34 -17.44 23.00
N VAL A 131 41.48 -16.64 21.94
CA VAL A 131 42.60 -15.68 21.84
C VAL A 131 42.33 -14.40 22.64
N THR A 132 41.09 -13.89 22.67
CA THR A 132 40.76 -12.70 23.47
C THR A 132 40.77 -13.00 24.98
N ALA A 133 40.45 -14.22 25.39
CA ALA A 133 40.55 -14.66 26.80
C ALA A 133 42.00 -14.77 27.29
N LEU A 134 42.98 -14.95 26.39
CA LEU A 134 44.40 -15.03 26.75
C LEU A 134 45.09 -13.66 26.79
N ILE A 135 44.51 -12.63 26.16
CA ILE A 135 45.10 -11.28 26.14
C ILE A 135 44.58 -10.42 27.30
N SER A 136 43.38 -10.66 27.84
CA SER A 136 42.84 -9.88 28.97
C SER A 136 43.30 -10.34 30.36
N HIS A 137 44.24 -11.30 30.46
CA HIS A 137 44.71 -11.82 31.75
C HIS A 137 46.18 -11.50 32.06
N ARG A 138 46.73 -10.45 31.42
CA ARG A 138 48.15 -10.09 31.55
C ARG A 138 48.32 -8.59 31.81
N ASP A 139 47.72 -8.11 32.89
CA ASP A 139 48.03 -6.78 33.45
C ASP A 139 47.62 -6.66 34.92
N ASP A 140 48.13 -7.57 35.76
CA ASP A 140 48.18 -7.40 37.21
C ASP A 140 49.45 -8.14 37.70
N GLY A 141 50.53 -7.39 37.87
CA GLY A 141 51.81 -7.93 38.32
C GLY A 141 52.93 -6.90 38.27
N ASP A 142 52.71 -5.77 38.94
CA ASP A 142 53.77 -4.85 39.35
C ASP A 142 54.68 -5.53 40.38
N ASP A 143 55.98 -5.27 40.19
CA ASP A 143 57.07 -5.24 41.15
C ASP A 143 57.46 -6.55 41.86
N ASP A 144 58.49 -7.22 41.33
CA ASP A 144 59.73 -7.34 42.10
C ASP A 144 60.94 -7.68 41.20
N ASP A 145 62.01 -6.95 41.48
CA ASP A 145 63.35 -7.06 40.94
C ASP A 145 63.90 -8.49 40.91
N ASP A 146 64.49 -8.91 39.79
CA ASP A 146 65.84 -9.52 39.79
C ASP A 146 66.35 -9.91 38.39
N LYS A 147 67.28 -9.08 37.89
CA LYS A 147 68.65 -9.50 37.56
C LYS A 147 68.84 -10.95 37.06
N TYR A 148 68.80 -11.14 35.73
CA TYR A 148 69.62 -12.18 35.10
C TYR A 148 70.24 -11.72 33.77
N LYS A 149 71.57 -11.60 33.80
CA LYS A 149 72.44 -11.49 32.64
C LYS A 149 72.56 -12.86 31.95
N SER A 150 72.87 -12.81 30.66
CA SER A 150 73.60 -13.84 29.89
C SER A 150 72.78 -15.00 29.32
N ALA A 151 72.67 -15.06 28.00
CA ALA A 151 73.60 -15.89 27.21
C ALA A 151 73.30 -15.75 25.71
N LYS A 152 74.32 -15.33 24.97
CA LYS A 152 74.46 -15.58 23.54
C LYS A 152 74.56 -17.09 23.32
N ASN A 153 73.74 -17.63 22.43
CA ASN A 153 73.97 -18.78 21.53
C ASN A 153 72.79 -18.73 20.54
N GLY A 154 72.94 -18.58 19.22
CA GLY A 154 73.98 -19.13 18.37
C GLY A 154 73.54 -20.47 17.77
N THR A 155 72.38 -20.54 17.12
CA THR A 155 71.98 -21.70 16.31
C THR A 155 71.35 -21.24 15.00
N GLN A 156 72.17 -21.23 13.95
CA GLN A 156 71.73 -21.21 12.56
C GLN A 156 71.04 -22.54 12.26
N THR A 157 69.71 -22.52 12.18
CA THR A 157 68.94 -23.61 11.57
C THR A 157 68.73 -23.26 10.11
N THR A 158 69.41 -24.00 9.24
CA THR A 158 69.28 -24.02 7.80
C THR A 158 67.84 -24.36 7.40
N SER A 159 67.03 -23.33 7.17
CA SER A 159 65.71 -23.49 6.55
C SER A 159 65.89 -23.77 5.06
N ALA A 160 65.72 -25.04 4.71
CA ALA A 160 65.64 -25.49 3.34
C ALA A 160 64.57 -24.68 2.59
N SER A 161 65.03 -23.92 1.60
CA SER A 161 64.20 -23.19 0.65
C SER A 161 63.58 -24.21 -0.30
N SER A 162 62.47 -24.81 0.10
CA SER A 162 61.56 -25.50 -0.80
C SER A 162 60.73 -24.43 -1.52
N THR A 163 61.21 -24.03 -2.70
CA THR A 163 60.46 -23.35 -3.75
C THR A 163 59.30 -24.25 -4.22
N SER A 164 58.27 -24.36 -3.38
CA SER A 164 56.96 -24.84 -3.78
C SER A 164 56.31 -23.72 -4.57
N SER A 165 56.37 -23.81 -5.90
CA SER A 165 55.58 -23.00 -6.82
C SER A 165 54.10 -23.22 -6.51
N VAL A 166 53.57 -22.40 -5.61
CA VAL A 166 52.13 -22.32 -5.35
C VAL A 166 51.49 -22.00 -6.70
N PRO A 167 50.58 -22.85 -7.21
CA PRO A 167 49.93 -22.61 -8.49
C PRO A 167 49.32 -21.22 -8.44
N SER A 168 49.69 -20.41 -9.44
CA SER A 168 49.30 -19.02 -9.62
C SER A 168 47.90 -18.80 -9.08
N SER A 169 47.82 -18.10 -7.94
CA SER A 169 46.57 -17.69 -7.32
C SER A 169 45.66 -17.19 -8.42
N ILE A 170 44.53 -17.86 -8.62
CA ILE A 170 43.50 -17.43 -9.56
C ILE A 170 43.21 -15.97 -9.21
N GLU A 171 43.68 -15.05 -10.05
CA GLU A 171 43.45 -13.62 -9.87
C GLU A 171 41.96 -13.41 -10.01
N LEU A 172 41.28 -13.37 -8.86
CA LEU A 172 39.89 -12.99 -8.79
C LEU A 172 39.82 -11.57 -9.37
N PRO A 173 38.93 -11.31 -10.34
CA PRO A 173 38.92 -10.05 -11.08
C PRO A 173 38.56 -8.82 -10.24
N TYR A 174 38.17 -9.00 -8.97
CA TYR A 174 37.70 -7.93 -8.10
C TYR A 174 38.32 -8.01 -6.70
N SER A 175 38.75 -6.86 -6.18
CA SER A 175 39.23 -6.70 -4.81
C SER A 175 38.13 -7.06 -3.80
N LEU A 176 38.51 -7.49 -2.58
CA LEU A 176 37.55 -7.83 -1.52
C LEU A 176 36.67 -6.63 -1.13
N THR A 177 37.28 -5.45 -1.06
CA THR A 177 36.63 -4.16 -0.84
C THR A 177 35.58 -3.84 -1.91
N CYS A 178 35.89 -4.11 -3.19
CA CYS A 178 34.94 -3.97 -4.29
C CYS A 178 33.73 -4.88 -4.06
N VAL A 179 33.94 -6.17 -3.78
CA VAL A 179 32.83 -7.13 -3.61
C VAL A 179 31.89 -6.74 -2.46
N TYR A 180 32.42 -6.33 -1.30
CA TYR A 180 31.59 -5.82 -0.20
C TYR A 180 30.76 -4.58 -0.59
N SER A 181 31.37 -3.67 -1.34
CA SER A 181 30.71 -2.44 -1.82
C SER A 181 29.61 -2.74 -2.84
N LEU A 182 29.86 -3.71 -3.75
CA LEU A 182 28.88 -4.17 -4.72
C LEU A 182 27.74 -4.95 -4.06
N GLN A 183 28.01 -5.70 -2.99
CA GLN A 183 26.96 -6.40 -2.23
C GLN A 183 26.01 -5.41 -1.54
N TRP A 184 26.53 -4.34 -0.94
CA TRP A 184 25.69 -3.25 -0.42
C TRP A 184 24.80 -2.65 -1.51
N LEU A 185 25.37 -2.40 -2.69
CA LEU A 185 24.64 -1.86 -3.82
C LEU A 185 23.57 -2.84 -4.32
N GLU A 186 23.89 -4.13 -4.42
CA GLU A 186 22.94 -5.18 -4.77
C GLU A 186 21.75 -5.21 -3.79
N ASP A 187 22.02 -5.14 -2.49
CA ASP A 187 20.98 -5.10 -1.46
C ASP A 187 20.06 -3.88 -1.61
N ASN A 188 20.62 -2.70 -1.93
CA ASN A 188 19.84 -1.49 -2.21
C ASN A 188 19.01 -1.59 -3.50
N LEU A 189 19.53 -2.25 -4.54
CA LEU A 189 18.80 -2.48 -5.79
C LEU A 189 17.69 -3.52 -5.64
N ARG A 190 17.89 -4.56 -4.83
CA ARG A 190 16.82 -5.50 -4.44
C ARG A 190 15.74 -4.81 -3.63
N ASP A 191 16.10 -3.86 -2.76
CA ASP A 191 15.12 -3.05 -2.03
C ASP A 191 14.34 -2.12 -2.97
N SER A 192 15.02 -1.50 -3.96
CA SER A 192 14.34 -0.78 -5.04
C SER A 192 13.38 -1.68 -5.83
N GLN A 193 13.76 -2.92 -6.12
CA GLN A 193 12.89 -3.88 -6.82
C GLN A 193 11.60 -4.16 -6.02
N ARG A 194 11.71 -4.33 -4.70
CA ARG A 194 10.57 -4.53 -3.80
C ARG A 194 9.67 -3.30 -3.71
N GLU A 195 10.26 -2.10 -3.70
CA GLU A 195 9.53 -0.84 -3.77
C GLU A 195 8.72 -0.72 -5.08
N ASP A 196 9.29 -1.15 -6.21
CA ASP A 196 8.61 -1.11 -7.52
C ASP A 196 7.41 -2.04 -7.55
N VAL A 197 7.56 -3.25 -7.01
CA VAL A 197 6.44 -4.19 -6.86
C VAL A 197 5.35 -3.60 -5.96
N ALA A 198 5.71 -3.04 -4.81
CA ALA A 198 4.76 -2.43 -3.88
C ALA A 198 4.01 -1.25 -4.51
N THR A 199 4.72 -0.37 -5.23
CA THR A 199 4.12 0.78 -5.91
C THR A 199 3.26 0.37 -7.11
N LEU A 200 3.61 -0.70 -7.82
CA LEU A 200 2.76 -1.29 -8.87
C LEU A 200 1.41 -1.76 -8.29
N PHE A 201 1.43 -2.54 -7.20
CA PHE A 201 0.20 -2.96 -6.52
C PHE A 201 -0.58 -1.79 -5.95
N PHE A 202 0.10 -0.73 -5.51
CA PHE A 202 -0.55 0.49 -5.05
C PHE A 202 -1.35 1.17 -6.17
N GLN A 203 -0.88 1.19 -7.42
CA GLN A 203 -1.66 1.75 -8.54
C GLN A 203 -2.95 0.96 -8.80
N VAL A 204 -2.87 -0.37 -8.79
CA VAL A 204 -4.04 -1.26 -8.95
C VAL A 204 -5.03 -1.05 -7.79
N TYR A 205 -4.50 -0.87 -6.58
CA TYR A 205 -5.30 -0.57 -5.40
C TYR A 205 -6.01 0.79 -5.52
N LEU A 206 -5.32 1.86 -5.95
CA LEU A 206 -5.93 3.18 -6.16
C LEU A 206 -7.03 3.15 -7.22
N PHE A 207 -6.83 2.41 -8.31
CA PHE A 207 -7.88 2.17 -9.29
C PHE A 207 -9.09 1.48 -8.66
N THR A 208 -8.85 0.47 -7.82
CA THR A 208 -9.92 -0.25 -7.11
C THR A 208 -10.71 0.67 -6.17
N ILE A 209 -10.02 1.51 -5.38
CA ILE A 209 -10.67 2.51 -4.51
C ILE A 209 -11.45 3.54 -5.35
N GLY A 210 -10.88 4.00 -6.46
CA GLY A 210 -11.55 4.91 -7.40
C GLY A 210 -12.82 4.30 -8.02
N LEU A 211 -12.77 3.03 -8.40
CA LEU A 211 -13.93 2.30 -8.91
C LEU A 211 -15.01 2.15 -7.82
N VAL A 212 -14.63 1.73 -6.61
CA VAL A 212 -15.54 1.63 -5.46
C VAL A 212 -16.15 3.00 -5.11
N ALA A 213 -15.38 4.08 -5.24
CA ALA A 213 -15.87 5.44 -5.04
C ALA A 213 -16.99 5.82 -6.02
N ILE A 214 -16.84 5.45 -7.29
CA ILE A 214 -17.84 5.66 -8.34
C ILE A 214 -19.08 4.81 -8.10
N LEU A 215 -18.89 3.50 -7.89
CA LEU A 215 -19.99 2.54 -7.75
C LEU A 215 -20.89 2.85 -6.55
N ASN A 216 -20.30 3.31 -5.45
CA ASN A 216 -21.02 3.65 -4.23
C ASN A 216 -21.35 5.15 -4.10
N GLU A 217 -21.07 5.96 -5.13
CA GLU A 217 -21.20 7.44 -5.09
C GLU A 217 -20.62 8.06 -3.81
N SER A 218 -19.48 7.53 -3.35
CA SER A 218 -19.00 7.76 -1.99
C SER A 218 -17.89 8.80 -1.91
N LEU A 219 -18.21 9.92 -1.25
CA LEU A 219 -17.30 11.04 -1.01
C LEU A 219 -15.95 10.66 -0.36
N PRO A 220 -15.87 9.83 0.70
CA PRO A 220 -14.59 9.57 1.35
C PRO A 220 -13.67 8.67 0.52
N HIS A 221 -14.20 7.71 -0.26
CA HIS A 221 -13.38 6.86 -1.11
C HIS A 221 -12.82 7.68 -2.27
N LEU A 222 -13.61 8.63 -2.79
CA LEU A 222 -13.14 9.58 -3.79
C LEU A 222 -11.99 10.44 -3.24
N GLY A 223 -12.14 10.98 -2.02
CA GLY A 223 -11.08 11.70 -1.34
C GLY A 223 -9.83 10.84 -1.11
N ALA A 224 -9.99 9.61 -0.64
CA ALA A 224 -8.88 8.69 -0.42
C ALA A 224 -8.15 8.29 -1.70
N ALA A 225 -8.87 8.04 -2.80
CA ALA A 225 -8.26 7.80 -4.10
C ALA A 225 -7.39 9.00 -4.52
N PHE A 226 -7.91 10.22 -4.39
CA PHE A 226 -7.16 11.43 -4.71
C PHE A 226 -5.91 11.62 -3.85
N PHE A 227 -6.02 11.51 -2.51
CA PHE A 227 -4.86 11.59 -1.62
C PHE A 227 -3.85 10.46 -1.87
N GLY A 228 -4.34 9.28 -2.24
CA GLY A 228 -3.50 8.17 -2.65
C GLY A 228 -2.67 8.49 -3.89
N HIS A 229 -3.24 9.18 -4.89
CA HIS A 229 -2.47 9.66 -6.04
C HIS A 229 -1.43 10.72 -5.66
N ILE A 230 -1.74 11.64 -4.74
CA ILE A 230 -0.76 12.61 -4.21
C ILE A 230 0.41 11.86 -3.55
N LEU A 231 0.11 10.88 -2.71
CA LEU A 231 1.12 10.06 -2.03
C LEU A 231 1.97 9.27 -3.02
N GLY A 232 1.36 8.66 -4.03
CA GLY A 232 2.06 7.98 -5.13
C GLY A 232 2.99 8.91 -5.91
N GLY A 233 2.54 10.14 -6.19
CA GLY A 233 3.36 11.18 -6.81
C GLY A 233 4.56 11.57 -5.94
N ALA A 234 4.35 11.78 -4.64
CA ALA A 234 5.41 12.10 -3.69
C ALA A 234 6.48 10.99 -3.62
N TRP A 235 6.06 9.72 -3.58
CA TRP A 235 6.99 8.59 -3.61
C TRP A 235 7.76 8.52 -4.94
N SER A 236 7.08 8.69 -6.08
CA SER A 236 7.78 8.70 -7.38
C SER A 236 8.85 9.80 -7.46
N ALA A 237 8.58 10.98 -6.90
CA ALA A 237 9.55 12.08 -6.84
C ALA A 237 10.72 11.74 -5.90
N SER A 238 10.43 11.16 -4.72
CA SER A 238 11.46 10.69 -3.79
C SER A 238 12.40 9.68 -4.44
N ARG A 239 11.89 8.78 -5.30
CA ARG A 239 12.71 7.79 -6.02
C ARG A 239 13.72 8.40 -6.97
N VAL A 240 13.39 9.52 -7.63
CA VAL A 240 14.35 10.26 -8.47
C VAL A 240 15.52 10.75 -7.62
N GLN A 241 15.23 11.31 -6.45
CA GLN A 241 16.25 11.79 -5.53
C GLN A 241 17.12 10.65 -4.98
N SER A 242 16.51 9.54 -4.57
CA SER A 242 17.24 8.35 -4.09
C SER A 242 18.14 7.77 -5.17
N THR A 243 17.65 7.67 -6.41
CA THR A 243 18.44 7.15 -7.54
C THR A 243 19.64 8.03 -7.83
N ARG A 244 19.48 9.36 -7.85
CA ARG A 244 20.61 10.29 -8.04
C ARG A 244 21.63 10.23 -6.91
N THR A 245 21.16 10.11 -5.67
CA THR A 245 22.03 10.01 -4.49
C THR A 245 22.85 8.72 -4.54
N LEU A 246 22.24 7.61 -4.98
CA LEU A 246 22.90 6.32 -5.12
C LEU A 246 23.89 6.31 -6.29
N ASP A 247 23.52 6.87 -7.46
CA ASP A 247 24.40 7.05 -8.62
C ASP A 247 25.63 7.88 -8.27
N THR A 248 25.43 9.03 -7.61
CA THR A 248 26.52 9.91 -7.17
C THR A 248 27.48 9.18 -6.22
N PHE A 249 26.95 8.43 -5.25
CA PHE A 249 27.78 7.66 -4.33
C PHE A 249 28.53 6.52 -5.05
N TYR A 250 27.85 5.82 -5.96
CA TYR A 250 28.46 4.77 -6.76
C TYR A 250 29.63 5.29 -7.59
N ARG A 251 29.43 6.37 -8.36
CA ARG A 251 30.44 6.93 -9.26
C ARG A 251 31.59 7.63 -8.54
N ASN A 252 31.33 8.25 -7.38
CA ASN A 252 32.36 9.02 -6.69
C ASN A 252 33.14 8.20 -5.65
N ALA A 253 32.54 7.15 -5.10
CA ALA A 253 33.15 6.40 -3.99
C ALA A 253 33.42 4.94 -4.37
N ILE A 254 32.45 4.22 -4.95
CA ILE A 254 32.60 2.78 -5.22
C ILE A 254 33.49 2.52 -6.44
N VAL A 255 33.22 3.20 -7.57
CA VAL A 255 33.97 2.99 -8.82
C VAL A 255 35.44 3.37 -8.67
N PRO A 256 35.83 4.63 -8.33
CA PRO A 256 37.24 5.02 -8.28
C PRO A 256 37.97 4.48 -7.05
N GLY A 257 37.27 4.25 -5.93
CA GLY A 257 37.86 3.73 -4.70
C GLY A 257 37.84 2.21 -4.67
N ALA A 258 36.74 1.64 -4.19
CA ALA A 258 36.64 0.21 -3.89
C ALA A 258 36.92 -0.71 -5.09
N CYS A 259 36.51 -0.32 -6.30
CA CYS A 259 36.58 -1.14 -7.52
C CYS A 259 37.63 -0.67 -8.54
N GLU A 260 38.59 0.16 -8.13
CA GLU A 260 39.78 0.53 -8.92
C GLU A 260 39.46 1.05 -10.35
N GLY A 261 38.35 1.77 -10.50
CA GLY A 261 37.88 2.34 -11.76
C GLY A 261 36.94 1.46 -12.58
N THR A 262 36.62 0.25 -12.12
CA THR A 262 35.73 -0.67 -12.86
C THR A 262 34.25 -0.30 -12.67
N ASP A 263 33.61 0.23 -13.71
CA ASP A 263 32.16 0.54 -13.74
C ASP A 263 31.36 -0.65 -14.30
N LEU A 264 30.70 -1.40 -13.42
CA LEU A 264 29.86 -2.56 -13.78
C LEU A 264 28.45 -2.17 -14.25
N LEU A 265 27.94 -1.02 -13.83
CA LEU A 265 26.57 -0.58 -14.14
C LEU A 265 26.52 0.36 -15.35
N GLY A 266 27.64 1.00 -15.70
CA GLY A 266 27.80 1.81 -16.90
C GLY A 266 26.68 2.83 -17.07
N SER A 267 25.95 2.74 -18.20
CA SER A 267 24.85 3.65 -18.55
C SER A 267 23.51 3.31 -17.90
N TRP A 268 23.44 2.29 -17.03
CA TRP A 268 22.18 1.86 -16.43
C TRP A 268 21.53 2.95 -15.57
N TRP A 269 22.31 3.76 -14.86
CA TRP A 269 21.80 4.86 -14.04
C TRP A 269 21.02 5.89 -14.85
N GLN A 270 21.55 6.27 -16.03
CA GLN A 270 20.90 7.18 -16.96
C GLN A 270 19.62 6.57 -17.53
N LEU A 271 19.66 5.27 -17.89
CA LEU A 271 18.49 4.55 -18.39
C LEU A 271 17.37 4.51 -17.33
N ARG A 272 17.69 4.14 -16.09
CA ARG A 272 16.72 4.12 -14.99
C ARG A 272 16.14 5.50 -14.71
N LEU A 273 16.96 6.55 -14.70
CA LEU A 273 16.48 7.93 -14.54
C LEU A 273 15.57 8.35 -15.71
N PHE A 274 15.92 7.98 -16.94
CA PHE A 274 15.12 8.26 -18.13
C PHE A 274 13.74 7.61 -18.06
N HIS A 275 13.61 6.41 -17.49
CA HIS A 275 12.31 5.77 -17.26
C HIS A 275 11.58 6.27 -16.01
N THR A 276 12.29 6.74 -14.98
CA THR A 276 11.69 7.22 -13.73
C THR A 276 11.04 8.60 -13.89
N ILE A 277 11.64 9.50 -14.69
CA ILE A 277 11.09 10.86 -14.91
C ILE A 277 9.66 10.84 -15.51
N PRO A 278 9.37 10.03 -16.55
CA PRO A 278 8.01 9.84 -17.06
C PRO A 278 7.00 9.39 -15.99
N VAL A 279 7.40 8.56 -15.02
CA VAL A 279 6.51 8.14 -13.92
C VAL A 279 6.11 9.34 -13.07
N VAL A 280 7.05 10.22 -12.74
CA VAL A 280 6.78 11.44 -11.96
C VAL A 280 5.87 12.38 -12.76
N ALA A 281 6.17 12.58 -14.05
CA ALA A 281 5.36 13.42 -14.93
C ALA A 281 3.93 12.89 -15.08
N ALA A 282 3.76 11.60 -15.36
CA ALA A 282 2.46 10.94 -15.48
C ALA A 282 1.67 10.99 -14.16
N SER A 283 2.35 10.85 -13.02
CA SER A 283 1.75 11.01 -11.70
C SER A 283 1.29 12.45 -11.46
N GLY A 284 2.11 13.44 -11.82
CA GLY A 284 1.76 14.86 -11.73
C GLY A 284 0.53 15.23 -12.57
N VAL A 285 0.49 14.81 -13.83
CA VAL A 285 -0.69 14.98 -14.70
C VAL A 285 -1.91 14.29 -14.10
N SER A 286 -1.73 13.09 -13.55
CA SER A 286 -2.83 12.35 -12.92
C SER A 286 -3.38 13.06 -11.70
N ILE A 287 -2.53 13.63 -10.84
CA ILE A 287 -2.94 14.41 -9.66
C ILE A 287 -3.74 15.64 -10.08
N ILE A 288 -3.30 16.40 -11.08
CA ILE A 288 -3.98 17.62 -11.53
C ILE A 288 -5.37 17.28 -12.09
N ALA A 289 -5.44 16.31 -13.01
CA ALA A 289 -6.67 15.93 -13.66
C ALA A 289 -7.66 15.26 -12.68
N LEU A 290 -7.20 14.31 -11.87
CA LEU A 290 -8.04 13.65 -10.86
C LEU A 290 -8.43 14.58 -9.74
N GLY A 291 -7.59 15.57 -9.38
CA GLY A 291 -7.95 16.61 -8.42
C GLY A 291 -9.10 17.47 -8.93
N PHE A 292 -9.03 17.90 -10.19
CA PHE A 292 -10.11 18.65 -10.82
C PHE A 292 -11.41 17.83 -10.91
N LEU A 293 -11.33 16.59 -11.40
CA LEU A 293 -12.51 15.72 -11.53
C LEU A 293 -13.09 15.33 -10.16
N SER A 294 -12.24 15.02 -9.19
CA SER A 294 -12.66 14.74 -7.80
C SER A 294 -13.37 15.94 -7.21
N TRP A 295 -12.83 17.16 -7.37
CA TRP A 295 -13.49 18.37 -6.87
C TRP A 295 -14.88 18.59 -7.49
N LYS A 296 -15.02 18.39 -8.81
CA LYS A 296 -16.32 18.47 -9.49
C LYS A 296 -17.29 17.41 -9.01
N LEU A 297 -16.85 16.16 -8.90
CA LEU A 297 -17.66 15.05 -8.41
C LEU A 297 -18.07 15.24 -6.94
N LEU A 298 -17.16 15.66 -6.07
CA LEU A 298 -17.45 16.01 -4.68
C LEU A 298 -18.57 17.05 -4.59
N ARG A 299 -18.55 18.09 -5.43
CA ARG A 299 -19.60 19.12 -5.46
C ARG A 299 -20.95 18.56 -5.93
N VAL A 300 -20.97 17.70 -6.95
CA VAL A 300 -22.19 17.06 -7.47
C VAL A 300 -22.76 16.10 -6.44
N TYR A 301 -21.92 15.23 -5.88
CA TYR A 301 -22.31 14.23 -4.88
C TYR A 301 -22.77 14.90 -3.61
N HIS A 302 -22.07 15.92 -3.09
CA HIS A 302 -22.52 16.66 -1.91
C HIS A 302 -23.93 17.25 -2.10
N ARG A 303 -24.23 17.82 -3.27
CA ARG A 303 -25.59 18.33 -3.58
C ARG A 303 -26.63 17.21 -3.60
N ARG A 304 -26.32 16.08 -4.25
CA ARG A 304 -27.23 14.93 -4.37
C ARG A 304 -27.46 14.20 -3.05
N THR A 305 -26.41 14.01 -2.26
CA THR A 305 -26.50 13.38 -0.94
C THR A 305 -27.33 14.24 0.00
N LEU A 306 -27.19 15.58 -0.06
CA LEU A 306 -28.03 16.47 0.75
C LEU A 306 -29.49 16.55 0.28
N SER A 307 -29.76 16.37 -1.02
CA SER A 307 -31.14 16.43 -1.53
C SER A 307 -31.89 15.11 -1.40
N ARG A 308 -31.19 13.96 -1.41
CA ARG A 308 -31.82 12.63 -1.43
C ARG A 308 -32.37 12.22 -0.08
N VAL A 309 -31.83 12.75 1.01
CA VAL A 309 -32.24 12.36 2.36
C VAL A 309 -32.66 13.59 3.14
N GLY A 310 -33.97 13.74 3.34
CA GLY A 310 -34.55 14.54 4.43
C GLY A 310 -34.25 13.94 5.82
N ALA A 311 -33.15 13.20 5.95
CA ALA A 311 -32.74 12.56 7.19
C ALA A 311 -32.24 13.62 8.18
N SER A 312 -32.47 13.36 9.47
CA SER A 312 -31.98 14.22 10.54
C SER A 312 -30.47 14.47 10.42
N PRO A 313 -29.97 15.70 10.63
CA PRO A 313 -28.54 16.03 10.57
C PRO A 313 -27.64 15.12 11.42
N ALA A 314 -28.18 14.53 12.49
CA ALA A 314 -27.46 13.58 13.34
C ALA A 314 -27.12 12.27 12.60
N VAL A 315 -28.07 11.72 11.84
CA VAL A 315 -27.86 10.48 11.06
C VAL A 315 -26.85 10.71 9.95
N HIS A 316 -26.87 11.89 9.33
CA HIS A 316 -25.90 12.25 8.29
C HIS A 316 -24.47 12.29 8.83
N ARG A 317 -24.25 12.83 10.03
CA ARG A 317 -22.93 12.82 10.69
C ARG A 317 -22.44 11.39 10.97
N MET A 318 -23.33 10.51 11.46
CA MET A 318 -22.99 9.11 11.72
C MET A 318 -22.65 8.36 10.42
N TYR A 319 -23.44 8.58 9.36
CA TYR A 319 -23.17 8.00 8.06
C TYR A 319 -21.80 8.43 7.52
N GLY A 320 -21.45 9.72 7.64
CA GLY A 320 -20.13 10.24 7.28
C GLY A 320 -18.99 9.58 8.07
N LEU A 321 -19.21 9.31 9.36
CA LEU A 321 -18.23 8.64 10.23
C LEU A 321 -18.05 7.16 9.84
N VAL A 322 -19.14 6.43 9.59
CA VAL A 322 -19.12 5.04 9.10
C VAL A 322 -18.36 4.93 7.78
N LEU A 323 -18.64 5.87 6.89
CA LEU A 323 -18.00 6.02 5.59
C LEU A 323 -16.50 6.29 5.72
N LEU A 324 -16.10 7.21 6.61
CA LEU A 324 -14.69 7.50 6.92
C LEU A 324 -13.99 6.29 7.56
N PHE A 325 -14.65 5.59 8.48
CA PHE A 325 -14.15 4.36 9.09
C PHE A 325 -13.89 3.28 8.02
N SER A 326 -14.82 3.07 7.09
CA SER A 326 -14.66 2.09 6.00
C SER A 326 -13.43 2.39 5.15
N VAL A 327 -13.18 3.66 4.84
CA VAL A 327 -12.00 4.08 4.08
C VAL A 327 -10.72 3.90 4.90
N GLY A 328 -10.73 4.31 6.17
CA GLY A 328 -9.61 4.08 7.08
C GLY A 328 -9.26 2.59 7.20
N LEU A 329 -10.27 1.73 7.31
CA LEU A 329 -10.13 0.27 7.37
C LEU A 329 -9.46 -0.29 6.10
N GLN A 330 -9.86 0.17 4.92
CA GLN A 330 -9.25 -0.26 3.66
C GLN A 330 -7.81 0.22 3.53
N LEU A 331 -7.52 1.48 3.88
CA LEU A 331 -6.16 2.06 3.82
C LEU A 331 -5.22 1.40 4.83
N ALA A 332 -5.65 1.27 6.08
CA ALA A 332 -4.91 0.56 7.13
C ALA A 332 -4.60 -0.86 6.68
N SER A 333 -5.57 -1.58 6.10
CA SER A 333 -5.35 -2.95 5.65
C SER A 333 -4.35 -3.03 4.51
N PHE A 334 -4.41 -2.13 3.53
CA PHE A 334 -3.46 -2.12 2.43
C PHE A 334 -2.03 -1.88 2.94
N PHE A 335 -1.82 -0.81 3.72
CA PHE A 335 -0.49 -0.45 4.19
C PHE A 335 0.11 -1.47 5.16
N THR A 336 -0.70 -2.06 6.05
CA THR A 336 -0.25 -3.15 6.92
C THR A 336 0.16 -4.39 6.13
N LEU A 337 -0.60 -4.79 5.10
CA LEU A 337 -0.25 -5.92 4.24
C LEU A 337 1.03 -5.66 3.45
N VAL A 338 1.18 -4.47 2.87
CA VAL A 338 2.38 -4.12 2.10
C VAL A 338 3.61 -4.05 3.01
N SER A 339 3.51 -3.42 4.19
CA SER A 339 4.59 -3.41 5.19
C SER A 339 5.01 -4.83 5.58
N ALA A 340 4.05 -5.70 5.90
CA ALA A 340 4.29 -7.10 6.23
C ALA A 340 4.94 -7.89 5.08
N ALA A 341 4.44 -7.73 3.85
CA ALA A 341 4.96 -8.42 2.67
C ALA A 341 6.40 -7.99 2.35
N ILE A 342 6.69 -6.69 2.42
CA ILE A 342 8.03 -6.15 2.23
C ILE A 342 9.00 -6.69 3.29
N TRP A 343 8.58 -6.70 4.56
CA TRP A 343 9.38 -7.25 5.64
C TRP A 343 9.68 -8.74 5.45
N ILE A 344 8.65 -9.54 5.13
CA ILE A 344 8.81 -10.97 4.82
C ILE A 344 9.82 -11.16 3.68
N ALA A 345 9.68 -10.40 2.59
CA ALA A 345 10.58 -10.50 1.44
C ALA A 345 12.03 -10.15 1.80
N LYS A 346 12.24 -9.13 2.65
CA LYS A 346 13.57 -8.71 3.12
C LYS A 346 14.24 -9.81 3.96
N ILE A 347 13.53 -10.42 4.89
CA ILE A 347 14.07 -11.47 5.77
C ILE A 347 14.21 -12.81 5.05
N ALA A 348 13.36 -13.12 4.08
CA ALA A 348 13.38 -14.41 3.39
C ALA A 348 14.55 -14.55 2.39
N GLN A 349 14.91 -13.47 1.72
CA GLN A 349 15.86 -13.49 0.58
C GLN A 349 17.18 -12.74 0.85
N GLY A 350 17.31 -12.04 1.98
CA GLY A 350 18.47 -11.21 2.28
C GLY A 350 19.54 -11.88 3.15
N THR A 351 20.71 -11.25 3.16
CA THR A 351 21.84 -11.47 4.10
C THR A 351 21.37 -11.47 5.56
N PHE A 352 20.34 -10.68 5.88
CA PHE A 352 19.67 -10.61 7.18
C PHE A 352 19.12 -11.94 7.72
N LYS A 353 18.89 -12.95 6.86
CA LYS A 353 18.47 -14.28 7.31
C LYS A 353 19.49 -14.92 8.25
N ALA A 354 20.78 -14.67 8.04
CA ALA A 354 21.85 -15.23 8.86
C ALA A 354 21.90 -14.58 10.26
N PHE A 355 21.52 -13.31 10.37
CA PHE A 355 21.60 -12.52 11.61
C PHE A 355 20.36 -12.63 12.49
N ALA A 356 19.24 -13.05 11.92
CA ALA A 356 18.00 -13.21 12.65
C ALA A 356 18.01 -14.49 13.50
N LYS A 357 18.47 -14.38 14.76
CA LYS A 357 18.43 -15.45 15.79
C LYS A 357 17.06 -16.17 15.84
N HIS A 358 15.99 -15.43 15.61
CA HIS A 358 14.61 -15.92 15.59
C HIS A 358 13.89 -15.72 14.24
N SER A 359 14.60 -15.90 13.12
CA SER A 359 14.05 -15.70 11.76
C SER A 359 12.72 -16.43 11.50
N LYS A 360 12.63 -17.70 11.90
CA LYS A 360 11.42 -18.53 11.76
C LYS A 360 10.24 -17.96 12.55
N LEU A 361 10.49 -17.44 13.76
CA LEU A 361 9.45 -16.87 14.62
C LEU A 361 8.95 -15.55 14.05
N TYR A 362 9.85 -14.68 13.57
CA TYR A 362 9.45 -13.45 12.89
C TYR A 362 8.63 -13.76 11.63
N LEU A 363 9.10 -14.67 10.79
CA LEU A 363 8.39 -15.07 9.57
C LEU A 363 7.00 -15.61 9.89
N ALA A 364 6.89 -16.52 10.86
CA ALA A 364 5.61 -17.08 11.30
C ALA A 364 4.67 -15.99 11.84
N ALA A 365 5.17 -15.08 12.68
CA ALA A 365 4.37 -13.98 13.22
C ALA A 365 3.79 -13.09 12.11
N PHE A 366 4.58 -12.71 11.10
CA PHE A 366 4.09 -11.88 10.01
C PHE A 366 3.12 -12.60 9.06
N ILE A 367 3.32 -13.90 8.82
CA ILE A 367 2.36 -14.70 8.07
C ILE A 367 1.03 -14.76 8.82
N VAL A 368 1.06 -14.98 10.14
CA VAL A 368 -0.14 -14.98 10.99
C VAL A 368 -0.83 -13.62 10.98
N ILE A 369 -0.10 -12.52 11.12
CA ILE A 369 -0.65 -11.16 11.03
C ILE A 369 -1.34 -10.95 9.67
N SER A 370 -0.66 -11.33 8.58
CA SER A 370 -1.21 -11.23 7.22
C SER A 370 -2.47 -12.05 7.03
N ALA A 371 -2.55 -13.24 7.64
CA ALA A 371 -3.73 -14.10 7.60
C ALA A 371 -4.89 -13.54 8.45
N VAL A 372 -4.61 -13.05 9.66
CA VAL A 372 -5.60 -12.45 10.58
C VAL A 372 -6.14 -11.12 10.04
N GLN A 373 -5.39 -10.44 9.18
CA GLN A 373 -5.79 -9.19 8.54
C GLN A 373 -7.10 -9.31 7.73
N LEU A 374 -7.33 -10.45 7.06
CA LEU A 374 -8.54 -10.67 6.26
C LEU A 374 -9.80 -10.80 7.15
N PRO A 375 -9.84 -11.68 8.18
CA PRO A 375 -10.90 -11.67 9.18
C PRO A 375 -11.09 -10.31 9.85
N TRP A 376 -10.01 -9.61 10.20
CA TRP A 376 -10.08 -8.28 10.81
C TRP A 376 -10.83 -7.28 9.93
N LEU A 377 -10.52 -7.24 8.63
CA LEU A 377 -11.19 -6.38 7.65
C LEU A 377 -12.68 -6.75 7.53
N ILE A 378 -13.00 -8.04 7.41
CA ILE A 378 -14.39 -8.50 7.27
C ILE A 378 -15.20 -8.17 8.53
N ILE A 379 -14.63 -8.42 9.71
CA ILE A 379 -15.28 -8.13 11.00
C ILE A 379 -15.47 -6.62 11.16
N GLY A 380 -14.46 -5.81 10.83
CA GLY A 380 -14.54 -4.33 10.87
C GLY A 380 -15.65 -3.79 9.97
N TRP A 381 -15.72 -4.27 8.73
CA TRP A 381 -16.80 -3.90 7.80
C TRP A 381 -18.18 -4.28 8.34
N GLN A 382 -18.32 -5.50 8.86
CA GLN A 382 -19.61 -6.01 9.33
C GLN A 382 -20.04 -5.40 10.65
N CYS A 383 -19.11 -5.07 11.55
CA CYS A 383 -19.45 -4.60 12.90
C CYS A 383 -20.13 -3.24 12.86
N VAL A 384 -19.62 -2.33 12.02
CA VAL A 384 -20.18 -0.98 11.86
C VAL A 384 -21.52 -1.01 11.13
N ARG A 385 -21.70 -1.84 10.10
CA ARG A 385 -22.99 -1.92 9.37
C ARG A 385 -24.11 -2.56 10.18
N ARG A 386 -23.80 -3.58 10.99
CA ARG A 386 -24.82 -4.33 11.75
C ARG A 386 -25.00 -3.87 13.19
N GLU A 387 -24.25 -2.86 13.63
CA GLU A 387 -24.20 -2.38 15.03
C GLU A 387 -24.01 -3.52 16.06
N CYS A 388 -23.26 -4.56 15.69
CA CYS A 388 -23.12 -5.75 16.54
C CYS A 388 -22.02 -5.51 17.58
N LYS A 389 -22.41 -5.39 18.86
CA LYS A 389 -21.48 -5.13 19.98
C LYS A 389 -20.36 -6.17 20.07
N ILE A 390 -20.68 -7.46 19.96
CA ILE A 390 -19.70 -8.56 20.06
C ILE A 390 -18.65 -8.45 18.96
N ARG A 391 -19.08 -8.28 17.70
CA ARG A 391 -18.15 -8.12 16.56
C ARG A 391 -17.28 -6.88 16.69
N THR A 392 -17.82 -5.82 17.29
CA THR A 392 -17.08 -4.59 17.53
C THR A 392 -16.01 -4.78 18.60
N PHE A 393 -16.31 -5.49 19.69
CA PHE A 393 -15.30 -5.87 20.69
C PHE A 393 -14.21 -6.75 20.08
N LEU A 394 -14.56 -7.73 19.24
CA LEU A 394 -13.57 -8.54 18.52
C LEU A 394 -12.68 -7.69 17.60
N PHE A 395 -13.29 -6.77 16.84
CA PHE A 395 -12.55 -5.84 15.99
C PHE A 395 -11.57 -4.97 16.79
N ILE A 396 -12.01 -4.37 17.89
CA ILE A 396 -11.17 -3.54 18.76
C ILE A 396 -10.04 -4.38 19.37
N GLY A 397 -10.34 -5.60 19.85
CA GLY A 397 -9.35 -6.51 20.40
C GLY A 397 -8.26 -6.89 19.41
N ILE A 398 -8.62 -7.27 18.18
CA ILE A 398 -7.66 -7.58 17.11
C ILE A 398 -6.87 -6.32 16.70
N SER A 399 -7.51 -5.15 16.65
CA SER A 399 -6.82 -3.88 16.35
C SER A 399 -5.78 -3.54 17.42
N ALA A 400 -6.13 -3.71 18.70
CA ALA A 400 -5.20 -3.51 19.82
C ALA A 400 -4.03 -4.49 19.76
N LEU A 401 -4.30 -5.75 19.38
CA LEU A 401 -3.25 -6.75 19.15
C LEU A 401 -2.30 -6.31 18.02
N PHE A 402 -2.81 -5.85 16.88
CA PHE A 402 -1.96 -5.36 15.78
C PHE A 402 -1.12 -4.15 16.19
N VAL A 403 -1.69 -3.20 16.94
CA VAL A 403 -0.93 -2.05 17.48
C VAL A 403 0.15 -2.54 18.44
N ALA A 404 -0.18 -3.43 19.38
CA ALA A 404 0.77 -3.97 20.36
C ALA A 404 1.92 -4.72 19.67
N VAL A 405 1.62 -5.60 18.72
CA VAL A 405 2.65 -6.32 17.95
C VAL A 405 3.52 -5.34 17.18
N SER A 406 2.93 -4.38 16.46
CA SER A 406 3.70 -3.35 15.74
C SER A 406 4.61 -2.54 16.66
N SER A 407 4.18 -2.24 17.89
CA SER A 407 5.01 -1.56 18.89
C SER A 407 6.14 -2.45 19.42
N VAL A 408 5.86 -3.72 19.74
CA VAL A 408 6.87 -4.70 20.22
C VAL A 408 7.93 -4.97 19.15
N MET A 409 7.56 -4.91 17.87
CA MET A 409 8.51 -5.06 16.78
C MET A 409 9.65 -4.03 16.81
N PHE A 410 9.36 -2.80 17.23
CA PHE A 410 10.39 -1.79 17.44
C PHE A 410 11.31 -2.11 18.62
N ALA A 411 11.10 -3.15 19.41
CA ALA A 411 12.10 -3.61 20.38
C ALA A 411 13.22 -4.44 19.72
N SER A 412 13.03 -4.94 18.49
CA SER A 412 14.04 -5.72 17.79
C SER A 412 15.10 -4.82 17.14
N ASN A 413 16.38 -5.04 17.46
CA ASN A 413 17.50 -4.33 16.84
C ASN A 413 17.53 -4.53 15.31
N LEU A 414 17.22 -5.73 14.84
CA LEU A 414 17.14 -6.03 13.40
C LEU A 414 16.06 -5.19 12.70
N TYR A 415 14.89 -5.08 13.33
CA TYR A 415 13.79 -4.28 12.80
C TYR A 415 14.16 -2.80 12.74
N ARG A 416 14.75 -2.26 13.81
CA ARG A 416 15.25 -0.89 13.84
C ARG A 416 16.31 -0.63 12.77
N CYS A 417 17.26 -1.54 12.60
CA CYS A 417 18.30 -1.44 11.58
C CYS A 417 17.68 -1.32 10.18
N ILE A 418 16.80 -2.25 9.79
CA ILE A 418 16.13 -2.20 8.48
C ILE A 418 15.26 -0.95 8.35
N PHE A 419 14.55 -0.58 9.42
CA PHE A 419 13.71 0.62 9.45
C PHE A 419 14.50 1.91 9.22
N MET A 420 15.70 2.03 9.80
CA MET A 420 16.55 3.22 9.62
C MET A 420 17.26 3.23 8.27
N THR A 421 17.69 2.07 7.76
CA THR A 421 18.40 1.99 6.49
C THR A 421 17.47 2.12 5.28
N TRP A 422 16.23 1.63 5.37
CA TRP A 422 15.31 1.58 4.24
C TRP A 422 14.14 2.56 4.40
N GLN A 423 14.31 3.76 3.84
CA GLN A 423 13.34 4.86 3.93
C GLN A 423 11.94 4.48 3.42
N PHE A 424 11.81 3.77 2.30
CA PHE A 424 10.50 3.38 1.78
C PHE A 424 9.74 2.47 2.77
N PHE A 425 10.41 1.43 3.27
CA PHE A 425 9.85 0.54 4.29
C PHE A 425 9.44 1.31 5.56
N SER A 426 10.27 2.26 6.01
CA SER A 426 9.95 3.14 7.14
C SER A 426 8.66 3.92 6.91
N THR A 427 8.54 4.62 5.78
CA THR A 427 7.36 5.45 5.48
C THR A 427 6.08 4.62 5.36
N VAL A 428 6.13 3.45 4.71
CA VAL A 428 4.98 2.55 4.56
C VAL A 428 4.52 2.02 5.93
N THR A 429 5.47 1.62 6.77
CA THR A 429 5.20 1.11 8.12
C THR A 429 4.61 2.17 9.04
N VAL A 430 5.16 3.39 9.03
CA VAL A 430 4.62 4.52 9.81
C VAL A 430 3.21 4.87 9.34
N THR A 431 2.99 4.91 8.02
CA THR A 431 1.67 5.16 7.42
C THR A 431 0.67 4.08 7.83
N ALA A 432 1.06 2.80 7.79
CA ALA A 432 0.26 1.68 8.26
C ALA A 432 -0.14 1.85 9.73
N PHE A 433 0.82 2.19 10.60
CA PHE A 433 0.60 2.37 12.02
C PHE A 433 -0.37 3.54 12.32
N ILE A 434 -0.20 4.68 11.65
CA ILE A 434 -1.09 5.84 11.78
C ILE A 434 -2.52 5.47 11.37
N PHE A 435 -2.71 4.83 10.21
CA PHE A 435 -4.04 4.43 9.76
C PHE A 435 -4.66 3.35 10.65
N LEU A 436 -3.86 2.43 11.20
CA LEU A 436 -4.33 1.41 12.12
C LEU A 436 -4.86 2.04 13.42
N VAL A 437 -4.09 2.94 14.05
CA VAL A 437 -4.52 3.66 15.26
C VAL A 437 -5.75 4.53 14.97
N PHE A 438 -5.75 5.27 13.86
CA PHE A 438 -6.86 6.10 13.44
C PHE A 438 -8.15 5.28 13.22
N THR A 439 -8.06 4.14 12.54
CA THR A 439 -9.20 3.26 12.28
C THR A 439 -9.71 2.60 13.57
N ALA A 440 -8.82 2.21 14.48
CA ALA A 440 -9.19 1.69 15.79
C ALA A 440 -9.97 2.74 16.59
N ALA A 441 -9.49 3.99 16.61
CA ALA A 441 -10.16 5.10 17.27
C ALA A 441 -11.54 5.39 16.65
N LEU A 442 -11.65 5.43 15.31
CA LEU A 442 -12.94 5.56 14.63
C LEU A 442 -13.88 4.40 14.95
N GLY A 443 -13.38 3.18 15.07
CA GLY A 443 -14.17 2.02 15.48
C GLY A 443 -14.76 2.15 16.90
N VAL A 444 -13.98 2.70 17.84
CA VAL A 444 -14.48 3.04 19.18
C VAL A 444 -15.52 4.15 19.12
N ILE A 445 -15.30 5.19 18.32
CA ILE A 445 -16.28 6.28 18.18
C ILE A 445 -17.59 5.77 17.53
N CYS A 446 -17.50 4.90 16.51
CA CYS A 446 -18.67 4.20 15.94
C CYS A 446 -19.43 3.46 17.04
N PHE A 447 -18.73 2.66 17.86
CA PHE A 447 -19.33 1.87 18.94
C PHE A 447 -20.10 2.73 19.95
N LEU A 448 -19.53 3.87 20.36
CA LEU A 448 -20.17 4.80 21.30
C LEU A 448 -21.42 5.46 20.72
N ASN A 449 -21.64 5.39 19.40
CA ASN A 449 -22.80 5.94 18.72
C ASN A 449 -23.84 4.89 18.33
N TYR A 450 -23.67 3.62 18.69
CA TYR A 450 -24.65 2.56 18.41
C TYR A 450 -25.99 2.81 19.10
N GLY A 451 -27.08 2.35 18.48
CA GLY A 451 -28.45 2.50 18.98
C GLY A 451 -29.11 3.85 18.68
N LYS A 452 -28.43 4.78 18.00
CA LYS A 452 -29.00 6.09 17.62
C LYS A 452 -29.76 6.07 16.28
N GLY A 453 -30.22 4.90 15.84
CA GLY A 453 -31.06 4.73 14.64
C GLY A 453 -30.30 4.55 13.31
N LEU A 454 -28.96 4.42 13.34
CA LEU A 454 -28.16 4.22 12.12
C LEU A 454 -28.48 2.88 11.45
N LYS A 455 -28.63 1.79 12.20
CA LYS A 455 -29.04 0.48 11.68
C LYS A 455 -30.34 0.56 10.88
N GLN A 456 -31.36 1.21 11.44
CA GLN A 456 -32.65 1.34 10.76
C GLN A 456 -32.56 2.19 9.51
N TYR A 457 -31.78 3.27 9.55
CA TYR A 457 -31.51 4.07 8.36
C TYR A 457 -30.80 3.27 7.26
N LEU A 458 -29.82 2.43 7.61
CA LEU A 458 -29.12 1.57 6.66
C LEU A 458 -30.03 0.49 6.09
N GLU A 459 -30.86 -0.16 6.90
CA GLU A 459 -31.84 -1.17 6.45
C GLU A 459 -32.88 -0.56 5.50
N VAL A 460 -33.39 0.63 5.81
CA VAL A 460 -34.32 1.36 4.92
C VAL A 460 -33.62 1.79 3.64
N THR A 461 -32.37 2.26 3.72
CA THR A 461 -31.60 2.64 2.51
C THR A 461 -31.32 1.43 1.64
N GLU A 462 -30.94 0.28 2.21
CA GLU A 462 -30.70 -0.97 1.49
C GLU A 462 -31.98 -1.50 0.84
N ALA A 463 -33.12 -1.45 1.54
CA ALA A 463 -34.41 -1.81 0.97
C ALA A 463 -34.83 -0.86 -0.18
N LEU A 464 -34.62 0.45 -0.03
CA LEU A 464 -34.90 1.46 -1.05
C LEU A 464 -33.92 1.42 -2.24
N GLU A 465 -32.72 0.87 -2.07
CA GLU A 465 -31.77 0.67 -3.17
C GLU A 465 -32.03 -0.64 -3.94
N GLY A 466 -32.63 -1.64 -3.28
CA GLY A 466 -32.98 -2.92 -3.90
C GLY A 466 -34.27 -2.89 -4.71
N GLU A 467 -35.22 -2.06 -4.30
CA GLU A 467 -36.47 -1.80 -5.01
C GLU A 467 -36.26 -0.50 -5.80
N ASP A 468 -36.34 -0.50 -7.14
CA ASP A 468 -36.13 0.66 -8.03
C ASP A 468 -37.18 1.79 -7.83
N PHE A 469 -37.39 2.26 -6.60
CA PHE A 469 -38.29 3.35 -6.28
C PHE A 469 -37.73 4.64 -6.84
N THR A 470 -38.52 5.30 -7.69
CA THR A 470 -38.25 6.68 -8.11
C THR A 470 -38.23 7.56 -6.86
N PRO A 471 -37.11 8.23 -6.53
CA PRO A 471 -37.01 9.01 -5.31
C PRO A 471 -38.05 10.14 -5.31
N VAL A 472 -38.87 10.19 -4.25
CA VAL A 472 -39.85 11.26 -4.07
C VAL A 472 -39.11 12.52 -3.61
N TYR A 473 -39.04 13.53 -4.48
CA TYR A 473 -38.46 14.83 -4.15
C TYR A 473 -39.49 15.65 -3.37
N PHE A 474 -39.27 15.83 -2.07
CA PHE A 474 -40.08 16.75 -1.28
C PHE A 474 -39.69 18.19 -1.64
N PRO A 475 -40.62 19.02 -2.16
CA PRO A 475 -40.33 20.42 -2.41
C PRO A 475 -39.92 21.12 -1.10
N ARG A 476 -38.81 21.86 -1.13
CA ARG A 476 -38.32 22.62 0.04
C ARG A 476 -39.39 23.63 0.47
N LYS A 477 -39.82 23.57 1.73
CA LYS A 477 -40.77 24.51 2.35
C LYS A 477 -40.29 25.98 2.33
N ASP A 478 -39.03 26.22 2.02
CA ASP A 478 -38.42 27.56 2.00
C ASP A 478 -38.80 28.37 0.75
N ALA A 479 -39.26 27.70 -0.31
CA ALA A 479 -39.90 28.38 -1.41
C ALA A 479 -41.34 28.68 -0.97
N LYS A 480 -41.58 29.90 -0.48
CA LYS A 480 -42.93 30.48 -0.35
C LYS A 480 -43.53 30.66 -1.75
N VAL A 481 -43.68 29.57 -2.49
CA VAL A 481 -44.50 29.54 -3.69
C VAL A 481 -45.93 29.55 -3.15
N PRO A 482 -46.71 30.61 -3.40
CA PRO A 482 -48.09 30.65 -2.95
C PRO A 482 -48.82 29.41 -3.49
N PRO A 483 -49.73 28.79 -2.70
CA PRO A 483 -50.40 27.53 -3.07
C PRO A 483 -51.01 27.54 -4.47
N SER A 484 -51.44 28.72 -4.95
CA SER A 484 -51.97 28.94 -6.30
C SER A 484 -50.94 28.69 -7.40
N GLN A 485 -49.67 29.08 -7.20
CA GLN A 485 -48.61 28.85 -8.19
C GLN A 485 -48.16 27.39 -8.21
N LEU A 486 -48.16 26.70 -7.07
CA LEU A 486 -47.81 25.28 -7.01
C LEU A 486 -48.87 24.43 -7.73
N ALA A 487 -50.16 24.76 -7.56
CA ALA A 487 -51.26 24.12 -8.27
C ALA A 487 -51.18 24.35 -9.78
N ALA A 488 -50.89 25.59 -10.22
CA ALA A 488 -50.71 25.91 -11.63
C ALA A 488 -49.50 25.19 -12.24
N GLN A 489 -48.41 25.04 -11.49
CA GLN A 489 -47.22 24.33 -11.96
C GLN A 489 -47.50 22.82 -12.10
N TYR A 490 -48.27 22.25 -11.17
CA TYR A 490 -48.71 20.85 -11.24
C TYR A 490 -49.69 20.60 -12.39
N GLU A 491 -50.61 21.53 -12.66
CA GLU A 491 -51.50 21.44 -13.82
C GLU A 491 -50.74 21.54 -15.14
N ASN A 492 -49.78 22.47 -15.24
CA ASN A 492 -48.98 22.62 -16.46
C ASN A 492 -48.11 21.39 -16.74
N GLU A 493 -47.46 20.80 -15.72
CA GLU A 493 -46.67 19.56 -15.88
C GLU A 493 -47.56 18.37 -16.27
N LYS A 494 -48.79 18.30 -15.74
CA LYS A 494 -49.78 17.29 -16.11
C LYS A 494 -50.29 17.49 -17.55
N LEU A 495 -50.46 18.74 -18.00
CA LEU A 495 -50.85 19.07 -19.37
C LEU A 495 -49.76 18.75 -20.40
N GLU A 496 -48.49 19.07 -20.08
CA GLU A 496 -47.36 18.72 -20.95
C GLU A 496 -47.23 17.19 -21.10
N THR A 497 -47.37 16.45 -19.99
CA THR A 497 -47.32 14.98 -20.03
C THR A 497 -48.51 14.39 -20.81
N TYR A 498 -49.67 15.05 -20.82
CA TYR A 498 -50.84 14.61 -21.59
C TYR A 498 -50.69 14.91 -23.09
N ASN A 499 -50.17 16.09 -23.44
CA ASN A 499 -49.94 16.50 -24.82
C ASN A 499 -48.79 15.73 -25.49
N GLU A 500 -47.75 15.33 -24.75
CA GLU A 500 -46.67 14.51 -25.29
C GLU A 500 -47.10 13.05 -25.56
N LYS A 501 -48.16 12.58 -24.88
CA LYS A 501 -48.69 11.21 -25.04
C LYS A 501 -49.78 11.10 -26.12
N TYR A 502 -50.38 12.22 -26.52
CA TYR A 502 -51.38 12.29 -27.61
C TYR A 502 -50.84 13.21 -28.71
N GLN A 503 -49.88 12.72 -29.49
CA GLN A 503 -49.61 13.32 -30.80
C GLN A 503 -50.74 12.89 -31.77
N PRO A 504 -51.47 13.84 -32.39
CA PRO A 504 -52.63 13.52 -33.25
C PRO A 504 -52.30 12.73 -34.54
N ASP A 505 -51.03 12.59 -34.90
CA ASP A 505 -50.62 12.14 -36.24
C ASP A 505 -50.63 10.61 -36.46
N ASP A 506 -50.88 9.81 -35.42
CA ASP A 506 -50.89 8.34 -35.52
C ASP A 506 -52.29 7.74 -35.82
N ILE A 507 -53.36 8.54 -35.86
CA ILE A 507 -54.73 8.05 -36.13
C ILE A 507 -55.00 7.90 -37.64
N GLU A 508 -54.23 8.54 -38.52
CA GLU A 508 -54.53 8.56 -39.96
C GLU A 508 -53.87 7.42 -40.77
N ARG A 509 -53.02 6.58 -40.17
CA ARG A 509 -52.34 5.46 -40.87
C ARG A 509 -52.95 4.07 -40.67
N ALA A 510 -54.09 3.94 -40.01
CA ALA A 510 -54.69 2.64 -39.69
C ALA A 510 -55.94 2.26 -40.51
N LEU A 511 -56.15 2.84 -41.70
CA LEU A 511 -57.19 2.38 -42.64
C LEU A 511 -56.59 1.48 -43.74
N PRO A 512 -56.93 0.17 -43.78
CA PRO A 512 -56.49 -0.70 -44.86
C PRO A 512 -57.28 -0.39 -46.14
N SER A 513 -56.56 0.11 -47.16
CA SER A 513 -57.07 0.26 -48.52
C SER A 513 -57.29 -1.11 -49.16
N TYR A 514 -58.54 -1.45 -49.42
CA TYR A 514 -58.98 -2.62 -50.18
C TYR A 514 -58.79 -2.34 -51.68
N GLN A 515 -57.92 -3.08 -52.37
CA GLN A 515 -57.84 -3.09 -53.84
C GLN A 515 -58.12 -4.50 -54.37
N PRO A 516 -59.01 -4.66 -55.37
CA PRO A 516 -59.26 -5.95 -56.00
C PRO A 516 -58.45 -6.12 -57.30
N GLN A 517 -58.15 -7.40 -57.61
CA GLN A 517 -57.77 -7.96 -58.93
C GLN A 517 -56.38 -7.56 -59.50
N GLN A 518 -55.61 -8.41 -60.19
CA GLN A 518 -55.98 -9.38 -61.23
C GLN A 518 -54.88 -10.45 -61.42
N GLN A 519 -55.29 -11.58 -62.00
CA GLN A 519 -54.49 -12.74 -62.41
C GLN A 519 -53.33 -12.39 -63.36
N ASN A 520 -52.22 -13.14 -63.29
CA ASN A 520 -51.58 -13.70 -64.49
C ASN A 520 -50.67 -14.90 -64.16
N LEU A 521 -50.78 -15.88 -65.05
CA LEU A 521 -50.25 -17.23 -65.00
C LEU A 521 -49.20 -17.36 -66.12
N ALA A 522 -47.93 -17.65 -65.83
CA ALA A 522 -47.00 -18.31 -66.78
C ALA A 522 -45.62 -18.65 -66.15
N GLN A 523 -45.39 -19.95 -66.03
CA GLN A 523 -44.17 -20.72 -66.32
C GLN A 523 -42.78 -20.02 -66.32
N SER A 524 -41.84 -20.57 -65.53
CA SER A 524 -40.61 -21.20 -66.06
C SER A 524 -39.81 -21.94 -64.98
N LYS A 525 -39.24 -23.08 -65.39
CA LYS A 525 -38.46 -24.07 -64.64
C LYS A 525 -36.98 -23.64 -64.51
N HIS A 526 -36.33 -23.87 -63.37
CA HIS A 526 -35.11 -24.71 -63.22
C HIS A 526 -34.36 -24.57 -61.87
N LYS A 527 -34.41 -25.63 -61.06
CA LYS A 527 -33.30 -26.46 -60.50
C LYS A 527 -32.09 -25.81 -59.79
N LYS A 528 -31.96 -26.09 -58.47
CA LYS A 528 -30.81 -26.60 -57.66
C LYS A 528 -30.83 -25.96 -56.25
N GLN A 529 -31.25 -26.64 -55.18
CA GLN A 529 -30.56 -27.67 -54.37
C GLN A 529 -29.42 -27.13 -53.47
N MET A 530 -29.74 -26.77 -52.21
CA MET A 530 -29.11 -27.28 -50.96
C MET A 530 -29.72 -26.61 -49.70
N PRO A 531 -29.65 -27.26 -48.51
CA PRO A 531 -30.55 -26.99 -47.40
C PRO A 531 -29.97 -26.00 -46.38
N SER A 532 -30.68 -24.92 -46.09
CA SER A 532 -30.50 -24.11 -44.89
C SER A 532 -31.44 -24.60 -43.80
N LEU A 533 -30.88 -25.02 -42.66
CA LEU A 533 -31.58 -25.30 -41.41
C LEU A 533 -32.40 -24.07 -40.98
N ALA A 534 -33.71 -24.11 -41.23
CA ALA A 534 -34.66 -23.15 -40.69
C ALA A 534 -35.01 -23.55 -39.25
N LEU A 535 -34.45 -22.81 -38.29
CA LEU A 535 -34.88 -22.86 -36.90
C LEU A 535 -36.23 -22.13 -36.80
N SER A 536 -37.26 -22.90 -36.48
CA SER A 536 -38.61 -22.46 -36.18
C SER A 536 -38.61 -21.43 -35.04
N TYR A 537 -38.92 -20.17 -35.34
CA TYR A 537 -39.31 -19.18 -34.34
C TYR A 537 -40.80 -19.34 -34.07
N ALA A 538 -41.12 -20.18 -33.09
CA ALA A 538 -42.43 -20.22 -32.49
C ALA A 538 -42.70 -18.92 -31.73
N SER A 539 -43.89 -18.38 -31.97
CA SER A 539 -44.54 -17.25 -31.32
C SER A 539 -44.35 -17.23 -29.80
N ILE A 540 -43.63 -16.22 -29.29
CA ILE A 540 -43.63 -15.87 -27.87
C ILE A 540 -44.91 -15.06 -27.59
N THR A 541 -45.77 -15.64 -26.78
CA THR A 541 -46.98 -15.06 -26.23
C THR A 541 -46.65 -13.80 -25.41
N ARG A 542 -47.34 -12.70 -25.72
CA ARG A 542 -47.35 -11.46 -24.91
C ARG A 542 -47.94 -11.77 -23.54
N HIS A 543 -47.09 -11.85 -22.51
CA HIS A 543 -47.54 -11.70 -21.14
C HIS A 543 -47.99 -10.24 -20.91
N LYS A 544 -49.29 -10.04 -20.68
CA LYS A 544 -49.86 -8.79 -20.17
C LYS A 544 -49.17 -8.46 -18.84
N ARG A 545 -48.43 -7.34 -18.80
CA ARG A 545 -48.05 -6.69 -17.54
C ARG A 545 -49.34 -6.25 -16.84
N GLY A 546 -49.52 -6.66 -15.59
CA GLY A 546 -50.61 -6.19 -14.74
C GLY A 546 -50.57 -4.66 -14.61
N SER A 547 -51.75 -4.06 -14.55
CA SER A 547 -51.95 -2.66 -14.22
C SER A 547 -51.23 -2.31 -12.92
N SER A 548 -50.50 -1.19 -12.92
CA SER A 548 -49.95 -0.64 -11.68
C SER A 548 -51.10 -0.28 -10.75
N VAL A 549 -50.97 -0.63 -9.47
CA VAL A 549 -51.92 -0.35 -8.37
C VAL A 549 -52.21 1.17 -8.18
N TYR A 550 -51.56 2.04 -8.95
CA TYR A 550 -51.69 3.51 -8.86
C TYR A 550 -52.39 4.16 -10.06
N SER A 551 -53.01 3.39 -10.96
CA SER A 551 -53.58 3.95 -12.20
C SER A 551 -55.08 3.67 -12.38
N ASP A 552 -55.87 3.72 -11.30
CA ASP A 552 -57.32 3.84 -11.41
C ASP A 552 -57.71 5.31 -11.28
N ASN A 553 -58.01 5.91 -12.44
CA ASN A 553 -58.26 7.34 -12.63
C ASN A 553 -59.72 7.77 -12.31
N LEU A 554 -60.52 6.93 -11.63
CA LEU A 554 -61.97 7.17 -11.51
C LEU A 554 -62.53 7.14 -10.08
N ASP A 555 -61.73 6.84 -9.05
CA ASP A 555 -62.23 6.85 -7.68
C ASP A 555 -61.62 7.98 -6.84
N SER A 556 -62.49 8.59 -6.04
CA SER A 556 -62.22 9.66 -5.08
C SER A 556 -60.93 9.43 -4.28
N PRO A 557 -60.18 10.50 -3.91
CA PRO A 557 -58.89 10.37 -3.26
C PRO A 557 -59.01 9.51 -2.00
N ILE A 558 -58.30 8.38 -1.98
CA ILE A 558 -58.12 7.59 -0.77
C ILE A 558 -57.36 8.48 0.22
N ILE A 559 -58.10 9.03 1.18
CA ILE A 559 -57.54 9.73 2.33
C ILE A 559 -56.82 8.66 3.16
N LEU A 560 -55.53 8.44 2.87
CA LEU A 560 -54.65 7.73 3.79
C LEU A 560 -54.47 8.64 5.01
N SER A 561 -55.24 8.35 6.06
CA SER A 561 -55.06 8.87 7.41
C SER A 561 -53.63 8.59 7.87
N SER A 562 -52.74 9.53 7.59
CA SER A 562 -51.35 9.52 8.03
C SER A 562 -51.28 10.00 9.48
N SER A 563 -51.70 9.14 10.40
CA SER A 563 -51.36 9.20 11.81
C SER A 563 -51.26 7.77 12.33
N PRO A 564 -50.05 7.21 12.53
CA PRO A 564 -49.91 6.05 13.40
C PRO A 564 -50.38 6.48 14.80
N PRO A 565 -51.12 5.65 15.56
CA PRO A 565 -51.40 5.95 16.94
C PRO A 565 -50.06 6.11 17.68
N LEU A 566 -49.88 7.27 18.30
CA LEU A 566 -48.83 7.54 19.27
C LEU A 566 -48.90 6.46 20.35
N ILE A 567 -47.93 5.53 20.35
CA ILE A 567 -47.60 4.74 21.54
C ILE A 567 -46.99 5.71 22.54
N SER A 568 -47.86 6.30 23.34
CA SER A 568 -47.50 7.15 24.47
C SER A 568 -48.08 6.55 25.76
N GLU A 569 -47.93 5.23 25.94
CA GLU A 569 -48.13 4.56 27.23
C GLU A 569 -47.18 3.35 27.34
N LEU A 570 -45.96 3.61 27.76
CA LEU A 570 -45.13 2.62 28.44
C LEU A 570 -44.66 3.28 29.74
N ALA A 571 -45.38 2.97 30.81
CA ALA A 571 -44.99 3.26 32.18
C ALA A 571 -43.55 2.76 32.46
N PRO A 572 -42.79 3.42 33.34
CA PRO A 572 -41.45 2.97 33.69
C PRO A 572 -41.50 1.57 34.33
N PRO A 573 -40.53 0.68 34.02
CA PRO A 573 -40.51 -0.67 34.56
C PRO A 573 -40.30 -0.65 36.08
N THR A 574 -41.16 -1.36 36.80
CA THR A 574 -41.06 -1.58 38.24
C THR A 574 -39.83 -2.43 38.60
N PRO A 575 -39.27 -2.32 39.81
CA PRO A 575 -37.95 -2.86 40.16
C PRO A 575 -37.87 -4.40 40.32
N SER A 576 -38.93 -5.16 39.99
CA SER A 576 -39.03 -6.58 40.37
C SER A 576 -38.58 -7.58 39.31
N MET A 577 -38.30 -7.18 38.05
CA MET A 577 -37.79 -8.08 37.01
C MET A 577 -36.27 -8.11 36.84
N ALA A 578 -35.52 -7.23 37.54
CA ALA A 578 -34.05 -7.21 37.48
C ALA A 578 -33.35 -8.32 38.30
N ARG A 579 -34.11 -9.23 38.95
CA ARG A 579 -33.56 -10.25 39.86
C ARG A 579 -33.60 -11.69 39.33
N ARG A 580 -33.98 -11.94 38.07
CA ARG A 580 -34.05 -13.31 37.50
C ARG A 580 -33.10 -13.65 36.34
N ILE A 581 -32.15 -12.77 36.00
CA ILE A 581 -31.16 -13.03 34.92
C ILE A 581 -29.72 -13.19 35.47
N LYS A 582 -29.52 -13.26 36.80
CA LYS A 582 -28.19 -13.37 37.42
C LYS A 582 -27.78 -14.78 37.88
N THR A 583 -28.51 -15.84 37.54
CA THR A 583 -28.25 -17.22 38.02
C THR A 583 -28.23 -18.28 36.91
N ARG A 584 -27.84 -17.93 35.67
CA ARG A 584 -27.70 -18.92 34.58
C ARG A 584 -26.43 -18.78 33.72
N VAL A 585 -25.33 -18.33 34.33
CA VAL A 585 -23.99 -18.27 33.68
C VAL A 585 -22.89 -18.98 34.49
N SER A 586 -23.21 -19.66 35.60
CA SER A 586 -22.21 -20.35 36.43
C SER A 586 -22.34 -21.89 36.45
N SER A 587 -22.99 -22.52 35.46
CA SER A 587 -23.17 -23.99 35.45
C SER A 587 -22.74 -24.70 34.15
N TRP A 588 -21.90 -24.07 33.32
CA TRP A 588 -21.42 -24.67 32.07
C TRP A 588 -19.89 -24.89 32.01
N ILE A 589 -19.20 -24.79 33.14
CA ILE A 589 -17.78 -25.16 33.27
C ILE A 589 -17.62 -26.03 34.51
N ALA A 590 -18.17 -27.25 34.45
CA ALA A 590 -17.79 -28.38 35.30
C ALA A 590 -18.65 -29.59 34.90
N SER A 591 -18.18 -30.37 33.92
CA SER A 591 -18.40 -31.81 33.74
C SER A 591 -17.72 -32.24 32.42
N ASP A 592 -17.24 -33.47 32.38
CA ASP A 592 -16.64 -34.18 31.24
C ASP A 592 -15.13 -34.06 31.03
N VAL A 593 -14.35 -34.62 31.97
CA VAL A 593 -13.20 -35.48 31.61
C VAL A 593 -13.08 -36.62 32.66
N SER A 594 -13.66 -37.79 32.37
CA SER A 594 -13.01 -39.07 32.69
C SER A 594 -13.64 -40.24 31.93
N SER A 595 -12.77 -41.18 31.54
CA SER A 595 -13.07 -42.57 31.18
C SER A 595 -13.74 -42.85 29.83
N THR A 596 -12.94 -43.25 28.84
CA THR A 596 -13.10 -44.58 28.22
C THR A 596 -11.76 -45.15 27.82
N LYS A 597 -11.53 -46.38 28.28
CA LYS A 597 -10.42 -47.29 28.00
C LYS A 597 -11.02 -48.39 27.13
N SER A 598 -10.51 -48.64 25.93
CA SER A 598 -10.69 -49.92 25.24
C SER A 598 -9.71 -50.04 24.07
N ASP A 599 -9.13 -51.23 24.00
CA ASP A 599 -8.05 -51.71 23.16
C ASP A 599 -8.43 -51.86 21.67
N GLY A 600 -7.41 -52.04 20.81
CA GLY A 600 -7.60 -52.78 19.55
C GLY A 600 -6.83 -52.28 18.32
N ASN A 601 -5.58 -52.75 18.19
CA ASN A 601 -4.87 -53.22 16.98
C ASN A 601 -5.18 -52.65 15.58
N GLY A 602 -4.10 -52.26 14.87
CA GLY A 602 -4.03 -52.40 13.41
C GLY A 602 -3.07 -51.44 12.69
N ALA A 603 -1.80 -51.85 12.56
CA ALA A 603 -0.84 -51.71 11.44
C ALA A 603 -1.05 -50.61 10.35
N ALA A 604 -0.05 -49.92 9.77
CA ALA A 604 1.35 -50.24 9.56
C ALA A 604 2.13 -49.04 8.92
N ILE A 605 3.45 -48.99 9.16
CA ILE A 605 4.57 -48.48 8.31
C ILE A 605 4.61 -46.95 8.07
N MET A 606 5.61 -46.20 8.56
CA MET A 606 7.01 -46.28 8.12
C MET A 606 7.99 -45.77 9.18
N GLU A 607 9.02 -46.58 9.39
CA GLU A 607 10.06 -46.49 10.40
C GLU A 607 11.38 -46.07 9.73
N VAL A 608 12.09 -45.10 10.30
CA VAL A 608 13.57 -45.04 10.28
C VAL A 608 14.02 -44.59 11.67
N ALA A 609 14.50 -45.58 12.42
CA ALA A 609 15.25 -45.52 13.68
C ALA A 609 16.65 -44.90 13.45
N ARG A 610 17.57 -44.61 14.38
CA ARG A 610 17.83 -44.69 15.84
C ARG A 610 19.21 -43.98 15.97
N THR A 611 19.61 -43.29 17.03
CA THR A 611 20.11 -43.77 18.35
C THR A 611 20.30 -42.51 19.23
N ALA A 612 19.71 -42.37 20.41
CA ALA A 612 20.05 -42.97 21.71
C ALA A 612 21.48 -42.69 22.22
N ASN A 613 21.59 -41.80 23.22
CA ASN A 613 22.30 -42.11 24.46
C ASN A 613 21.80 -41.24 25.61
N ALA A 614 21.44 -41.91 26.71
CA ALA A 614 20.99 -41.35 27.97
C ALA A 614 22.04 -41.66 29.04
N SER A 615 22.25 -40.74 29.98
CA SER A 615 22.89 -41.03 31.26
C SER A 615 22.11 -40.34 32.37
N SER A 616 21.56 -41.20 33.24
CA SER A 616 20.85 -40.89 34.48
C SER A 616 21.85 -40.65 35.62
N GLY A 617 21.54 -39.72 36.53
CA GLY A 617 22.23 -39.50 37.79
C GLY A 617 21.24 -38.98 38.84
N ARG A 618 21.16 -39.69 39.96
CA ARG A 618 20.11 -39.67 41.00
C ARG A 618 20.61 -39.00 42.29
N ALA A 619 19.65 -38.71 43.18
CA ALA A 619 19.73 -38.33 44.61
C ALA A 619 19.75 -36.82 44.88
N GLY A 620 19.02 -36.26 45.84
CA GLY A 620 18.13 -36.78 46.89
C GLY A 620 17.92 -35.69 47.94
N GLY A 621 16.80 -35.73 48.68
CA GLY A 621 16.70 -35.13 50.02
C GLY A 621 15.67 -34.00 50.22
N GLY A 622 14.71 -34.27 51.13
CA GLY A 622 14.40 -33.33 52.22
C GLY A 622 13.17 -32.43 52.09
N LEU A 623 12.03 -32.88 52.60
CA LEU A 623 10.99 -32.03 53.20
C LEU A 623 11.46 -31.52 54.58
N PRO A 624 10.98 -30.37 55.09
CA PRO A 624 9.78 -30.42 55.92
C PRO A 624 8.82 -29.21 55.82
N SER A 625 7.59 -29.49 56.23
CA SER A 625 6.42 -28.65 56.43
C SER A 625 6.50 -27.74 57.68
N GLY A 626 5.93 -26.53 57.61
CA GLY A 626 5.55 -25.74 58.79
C GLY A 626 5.14 -24.29 58.49
N PRO A 627 4.04 -23.74 59.08
CA PRO A 627 3.32 -22.57 58.55
C PRO A 627 3.72 -21.24 59.21
N GLY A 628 3.64 -20.13 58.48
CA GLY A 628 3.97 -18.80 59.01
C GLY A 628 3.27 -17.63 58.31
N SER A 629 2.27 -17.09 59.00
CA SER A 629 1.73 -15.71 58.97
C SER A 629 2.39 -14.70 58.02
N VAL A 630 1.62 -14.21 57.04
CA VAL A 630 2.00 -13.09 56.15
C VAL A 630 1.71 -11.77 56.87
N LYS A 631 2.79 -11.09 57.29
CA LYS A 631 2.77 -9.70 57.78
C LYS A 631 2.89 -8.76 56.59
N VAL A 632 1.86 -7.96 56.33
CA VAL A 632 1.84 -6.92 55.29
C VAL A 632 2.92 -5.88 55.61
N ARG A 633 3.91 -5.74 54.73
CA ARG A 633 4.97 -4.72 54.81
C ARG A 633 4.71 -3.66 53.74
N THR A 634 4.47 -2.44 54.19
CA THR A 634 4.24 -1.23 53.40
C THR A 634 5.42 -0.98 52.46
N LEU A 635 5.13 -0.89 51.15
CA LEU A 635 6.11 -0.63 50.09
C LEU A 635 6.53 0.85 50.11
N VAL A 636 7.81 1.07 50.42
CA VAL A 636 8.50 2.35 50.30
C VAL A 636 8.68 2.67 48.81
N ARG A 637 8.32 3.91 48.45
CA ARG A 637 8.36 4.47 47.09
C ARG A 637 9.82 4.73 46.67
N PRO A 638 10.29 4.27 45.51
CA PRO A 638 11.63 4.63 45.01
C PRO A 638 11.64 6.07 44.46
N PRO A 639 12.80 6.76 44.49
CA PRO A 639 12.94 8.12 43.98
C PRO A 639 12.93 8.15 42.44
N PRO A 640 12.57 9.29 41.82
CA PRO A 640 12.45 9.41 40.37
C PRO A 640 13.82 9.36 39.69
N ILE A 641 13.92 8.49 38.68
CA ILE A 641 15.04 8.40 37.75
C ILE A 641 14.96 9.59 36.79
N ALA A 642 16.02 10.41 36.75
CA ALA A 642 16.16 11.51 35.81
C ALA A 642 16.32 10.97 34.38
N VAL A 643 15.45 11.43 33.47
CA VAL A 643 15.50 11.13 32.04
C VAL A 643 16.51 12.09 31.38
N PRO A 644 17.48 11.61 30.57
CA PRO A 644 18.36 12.50 29.83
C PRO A 644 17.60 13.13 28.66
N GLN A 645 17.62 14.47 28.58
CA GLN A 645 17.12 15.23 27.44
C GLN A 645 17.96 14.92 26.20
N THR A 646 17.38 14.18 25.25
CA THR A 646 17.90 14.08 23.89
C THR A 646 17.64 15.40 23.16
N ARG A 647 18.73 16.14 22.92
CA ARG A 647 18.75 17.36 22.12
C ARG A 647 18.50 16.98 20.66
N ILE A 648 17.29 17.23 20.16
CA ILE A 648 16.98 17.14 18.73
C ILE A 648 17.69 18.31 18.04
N SER A 649 18.82 18.02 17.38
CA SER A 649 19.49 18.98 16.51
C SER A 649 18.67 19.13 15.23
N SER A 650 18.03 20.29 15.07
CA SER A 650 17.32 20.68 13.87
C SER A 650 18.33 21.02 12.77
N TYR A 651 18.51 20.12 11.81
CA TYR A 651 19.27 20.42 10.60
C TYR A 651 18.48 21.40 9.72
N SER A 652 18.88 22.68 9.77
CA SER A 652 18.47 23.70 8.80
C SER A 652 19.29 23.52 7.52
N MET A 653 18.66 22.99 6.47
CA MET A 653 19.21 23.03 5.11
C MET A 653 19.18 24.49 4.62
N LYS A 654 20.30 25.20 4.72
CA LYS A 654 20.54 26.42 3.93
C LYS A 654 20.77 26.02 2.48
N GLN A 655 19.78 26.28 1.62
CA GLN A 655 19.98 26.32 0.17
C GLN A 655 20.92 27.48 -0.17
N SER A 656 22.12 27.15 -0.63
CA SER A 656 23.00 28.07 -1.34
C SER A 656 22.58 28.08 -2.81
N SER A 657 21.90 29.14 -3.23
CA SER A 657 21.67 29.44 -4.64
C SER A 657 22.85 30.26 -5.16
N SER A 658 23.75 29.63 -5.91
CA SER A 658 24.69 30.31 -6.80
C SER A 658 24.41 29.83 -8.23
N PRO A 659 24.30 30.72 -9.23
CA PRO A 659 24.00 30.34 -10.62
C PRO A 659 25.26 29.78 -11.31
N PRO A 660 25.13 28.77 -12.20
CA PRO A 660 26.27 28.29 -12.98
C PRO A 660 26.59 29.27 -14.11
N SER A 661 27.86 29.66 -14.14
CA SER A 661 28.52 30.40 -15.22
C SER A 661 28.66 29.55 -16.49
N ALA A 662 28.76 30.28 -17.59
CA ALA A 662 28.65 29.84 -18.98
C ALA A 662 29.56 28.68 -19.39
N PHE A 663 28.98 27.83 -20.24
CA PHE A 663 29.60 26.76 -21.00
C PHE A 663 30.50 27.34 -22.09
N SER A 664 31.80 27.09 -22.03
CA SER A 664 32.76 27.32 -23.11
C SER A 664 33.12 25.99 -23.78
N THR A 665 32.78 25.88 -25.06
CA THR A 665 33.12 24.80 -25.99
C THR A 665 34.63 24.74 -26.27
N PRO A 666 35.24 23.53 -26.31
CA PRO A 666 36.46 23.32 -27.08
C PRO A 666 36.12 22.58 -28.38
N GLY A 667 36.41 23.25 -29.50
CA GLY A 667 36.57 22.60 -30.80
C GLY A 667 37.91 21.87 -30.89
N GLY A 668 37.97 20.86 -31.74
CA GLY A 668 39.22 20.19 -32.11
C GLY A 668 39.04 18.70 -32.43
N LEU A 669 38.66 18.40 -33.67
CA LEU A 669 38.84 17.09 -34.29
C LEU A 669 39.93 17.24 -35.37
N PRO A 670 40.96 16.39 -35.42
CA PRO A 670 41.83 16.30 -36.57
C PRO A 670 41.32 15.24 -37.55
N SER A 671 41.27 15.66 -38.81
CA SER A 671 41.02 14.84 -39.99
C SER A 671 42.24 13.96 -40.32
N GLY A 672 41.99 12.68 -40.63
CA GLY A 672 42.92 11.78 -41.31
C GLY A 672 42.23 11.21 -42.56
N ALA A 673 42.89 11.34 -43.70
CA ALA A 673 42.38 11.19 -45.06
C ALA A 673 42.39 9.75 -45.62
N SER A 674 41.48 9.47 -46.56
CA SER A 674 41.54 8.43 -47.62
C SER A 674 40.25 8.55 -48.45
N SER A 675 40.21 9.33 -49.54
CA SER A 675 40.57 9.03 -50.95
C SER A 675 39.59 8.12 -51.73
N GLY A 676 39.02 8.68 -52.81
CA GLY A 676 38.21 8.03 -53.85
C GLY A 676 36.76 8.57 -53.85
N GLY A 677 36.26 9.42 -54.75
CA GLY A 677 36.57 9.65 -56.17
C GLY A 677 35.37 9.16 -57.01
N ILE A 678 34.55 10.07 -57.55
CA ILE A 678 33.90 10.06 -58.90
C ILE A 678 32.85 11.20 -59.02
N ASN A 679 33.14 12.04 -60.02
CA ASN A 679 32.46 13.12 -60.76
C ASN A 679 30.92 13.34 -60.73
N ALA A 680 30.51 14.59 -60.37
CA ALA A 680 29.80 15.64 -61.15
C ALA A 680 28.41 15.38 -61.85
N PRO A 681 27.70 16.40 -62.38
CA PRO A 681 27.22 17.68 -61.79
C PRO A 681 25.76 18.09 -62.24
N ARG A 682 25.15 19.13 -61.60
CA ARG A 682 24.21 20.17 -62.14
C ARG A 682 23.39 20.81 -60.98
N SER A 683 23.59 22.07 -60.55
CA SER A 683 23.28 23.39 -61.14
C SER A 683 21.90 24.00 -60.73
N ALA A 684 21.97 24.99 -59.81
CA ALA A 684 21.21 26.27 -59.75
C ALA A 684 19.70 26.28 -59.31
N PRO A 685 19.07 27.45 -59.01
CA PRO A 685 19.43 28.41 -57.94
C PRO A 685 18.22 29.07 -57.19
N THR A 686 18.53 29.78 -56.09
CA THR A 686 17.96 31.05 -55.56
C THR A 686 16.44 31.31 -55.45
N ARG A 687 15.95 31.65 -54.24
CA ARG A 687 15.02 32.79 -54.05
C ARG A 687 15.02 33.39 -52.64
N GLN A 688 15.33 34.69 -52.58
CA GLN A 688 15.13 35.62 -51.45
C GLN A 688 13.69 36.18 -51.45
N SER A 689 13.18 36.52 -50.26
CA SER A 689 12.12 37.52 -49.98
C SER A 689 12.19 37.76 -48.45
N THR A 690 12.72 38.82 -47.84
CA THR A 690 12.47 40.27 -47.83
C THR A 690 11.05 40.72 -47.39
N VAL A 691 11.00 41.26 -46.14
CA VAL A 691 10.18 42.35 -45.51
C VAL A 691 8.66 42.10 -45.28
N PRO A 692 7.91 42.79 -44.35
CA PRO A 692 8.24 43.84 -43.37
C PRO A 692 7.85 43.64 -41.88
N SER A 693 8.44 44.54 -41.08
CA SER A 693 8.00 44.97 -39.74
C SER A 693 6.67 45.72 -39.76
N LEU A 694 5.94 45.67 -38.65
CA LEU A 694 4.98 46.71 -38.28
C LEU A 694 4.84 46.83 -36.75
N ASN A 695 4.86 48.10 -36.36
CA ASN A 695 4.93 48.65 -35.02
C ASN A 695 3.62 48.56 -34.23
N SER A 696 3.81 48.58 -32.90
CA SER A 696 3.05 49.32 -31.89
C SER A 696 1.56 49.02 -31.67
N ARG A 697 1.25 48.50 -30.48
CA ARG A 697 0.10 48.99 -29.71
C ARG A 697 0.29 48.86 -28.21
N GLU A 698 0.46 50.03 -27.61
CA GLU A 698 0.36 50.42 -26.22
C GLU A 698 -1.02 50.05 -25.62
N SER A 699 -1.05 49.51 -24.40
CA SER A 699 -2.24 49.61 -23.52
C SER A 699 -1.90 49.33 -22.04
N VAL A 700 -1.72 50.43 -21.29
CA VAL A 700 -2.29 50.70 -19.97
C VAL A 700 -2.20 49.60 -18.90
N ARG A 701 -1.21 49.72 -18.00
CA ARG A 701 -1.16 48.99 -16.72
C ARG A 701 -1.47 49.95 -15.58
N ARG A 702 -2.66 49.83 -14.98
CA ARG A 702 -3.04 50.52 -13.73
C ARG A 702 -2.30 49.88 -12.54
N THR A 703 -1.43 50.65 -11.91
CA THR A 703 -0.85 50.40 -10.59
C THR A 703 -1.88 50.67 -9.50
N LEU A 704 -2.28 49.64 -8.75
CA LEU A 704 -3.07 49.79 -7.52
C LEU A 704 -2.14 49.70 -6.30
N LYS A 705 -1.87 50.86 -5.70
CA LYS A 705 -1.22 51.05 -4.40
C LYS A 705 -2.19 50.60 -3.29
N LYS A 706 -1.75 49.75 -2.35
CA LYS A 706 -2.46 49.49 -1.09
C LYS A 706 -1.60 49.98 0.09
N PRO A 707 -2.20 50.64 1.11
CA PRO A 707 -1.49 51.23 2.25
C PRO A 707 -1.18 50.21 3.36
N PRO A 708 -0.26 50.55 4.30
CA PRO A 708 0.10 49.68 5.41
C PRO A 708 -0.95 49.77 6.52
N MET A 709 -1.33 48.63 7.11
CA MET A 709 -2.05 48.58 8.37
C MET A 709 -1.14 48.00 9.45
N SER A 710 -0.94 48.84 10.46
CA SER A 710 -0.32 48.61 11.76
C SER A 710 -1.19 47.72 12.66
N GLY A 711 -0.51 46.88 13.45
CA GLY A 711 -0.82 46.60 14.86
C GLY A 711 -2.17 45.99 15.20
N VAL A 712 -2.21 44.67 15.36
CA VAL A 712 -3.14 43.99 16.28
C VAL A 712 -2.38 42.88 16.98
N ASP A 713 -2.09 43.10 18.27
CA ASP A 713 -1.62 42.10 19.21
C ASP A 713 -2.72 41.07 19.47
N LEU A 714 -2.39 39.79 19.36
CA LEU A 714 -3.23 38.67 19.81
C LEU A 714 -2.40 37.75 20.72
N PRO A 715 -3.00 37.22 21.80
CA PRO A 715 -2.29 36.70 22.96
C PRO A 715 -1.70 35.30 22.74
N ALA A 716 -0.56 35.08 23.39
CA ALA A 716 0.15 33.82 23.46
C ALA A 716 -0.70 32.71 24.13
N VAL A 717 -0.82 31.58 23.45
CA VAL A 717 -1.33 30.31 24.00
C VAL A 717 -0.13 29.41 24.32
N PRO A 718 -0.03 28.83 25.52
CA PRO A 718 1.15 28.10 25.95
C PRO A 718 1.20 26.69 25.33
N THR A 719 2.31 26.39 24.66
CA THR A 719 2.68 25.04 24.26
C THR A 719 3.34 24.31 25.43
N ARG A 720 2.64 23.34 26.02
CA ARG A 720 3.22 22.21 26.76
C ARG A 720 2.88 20.94 26.00
N PHE A 721 3.89 20.26 25.46
CA PHE A 721 4.01 18.81 25.37
C PHE A 721 5.48 18.45 25.44
#